data_AF-A0A0R0HBW4-F1
#
_entry.id   AF-A0A0R0HBW4-F1
#
_cell.length_a   1.000
_cell.length_b   1.000
_cell.length_c   1.000
_cell.angle_alpha   90.00
_cell.angle_beta   90.00
_cell.angle_gamma   90.00
#
_symmetry.space_group_name_H-M   'P 1'
#
loop_
_entity.id
_entity.type
_entity.pdbx_description
1 polymer ?
#
loop_
_entity_poly.entity_id
_entity_poly.type
_entity_poly.pdbx_seq_one_letter_code
_entity_poly.pdbx_strand_id
1 'polypeptide(L)'
;MVVMHFVVMHWNLWCCILLGYLHISCISLSSGHHLNRSTGLENWLGYSGSLVGYDSQPYDSAFVETSTSSFPLNESVSCEDLEGVGSFNTTCLLSSTHYLKSDIYIYGVGNLEILSDVSLLCPVEGCMITVNVSGNIKLGQNASIVAGSVVLSAANLTMEYNSYIDSSSLGGSPPSQTSGTPVGDDGAGGGHGGRGASCLKNNKTNWGGDVYAWSTLSEPWSYGSKGGGKSTKKKYGGNGGGRVKLLVKDNLYVNGSITAKGGDGGSDGGGGSGGSILVHAVKLKGYGIINAAGGMGWGGGGGGRISLDCYSIQEDFNITVHGGLSIGCPENSGAAGTYFNAHLLSLKVSNDNVTTETETPLLDFSTSPLWSNVYVENNAKVLVPLVWSRVQVRGQISVYSGGSLIFGLSDYPISEFELVAEELLLSDSIIKVFGAFRVSVKMLLMWDSTIQIDGGESTVVTASVLEVRNLAVLRQNSVVSSNTNLALYGQGLLQLTGDGDAIKGQRLSLSLFYNVTVGPGSLLQAPLDDDASRGTVTKHLCDTQRCPIDLITPPDDCHVNYTLSFSLQICRVEDLLVNGIMKGSIIHIHRARTVIVDTDGMITASELGCTEGIGKGNFLNGAGGGAGHGGKGGSGYFNGRESIGGNEYGNAILPCELGSGTEGPNESYGHVVGGGMIVMGSIQWPLLRLDLYGSLRADGESFSKSIKSGDGSLVGGLGGGSGGTVLLFLQELRLLENSSLSVVGGNGGPVGGGGGGGGRIHFHWSKIGMEEEYVPVASITGTVNNSGGAGDNDGHHGQEGTITGKACPKGLYGIFCEECPIGTYKDVDGSDEHLCIPCPLDLLPNRANFIYKRGGVTRRTCPYKCISDKYRMPNCYTPLEELIYTFGGPWPFSVLLSFILLLVALLLSTLRNKLTGSGSYRSSSSIEHHNHHRFPYLLSLSEVRGARAEETQSHVHRMYFMGPNTFREPWHLPYSPPHAIIEIVYEDAFNRFIDEINSVAAYDWWEGSVHSILSVVAYPCAWSWKHWRRRVKISCLQEYVKSEYDHSCLRSCRSRALYKGMKV
;
A
#
# COMPACT_ATOMS: atom_id res chain seq x y z
N MET A 1 -44.83 66.43 12.07
CA MET A 1 -45.97 67.31 11.74
C MET A 1 -47.23 66.44 11.80
N VAL A 2 -48.22 66.80 12.63
CA VAL A 2 -49.63 66.35 12.65
C VAL A 2 -49.86 64.81 12.56
N VAL A 3 -50.05 64.07 13.65
CA VAL A 3 -51.28 63.97 14.51
C VAL A 3 -52.46 63.28 13.81
N MET A 4 -52.88 62.11 14.34
CA MET A 4 -54.30 61.79 14.54
C MET A 4 -54.49 60.87 15.77
N HIS A 5 -55.70 60.85 16.34
CA HIS A 5 -55.98 60.58 17.75
C HIS A 5 -56.84 59.31 18.01
N PHE A 6 -56.61 58.66 19.16
CA PHE A 6 -57.59 57.97 20.05
C PHE A 6 -58.35 56.72 19.51
N VAL A 7 -58.63 55.67 20.30
CA VAL A 7 -59.59 55.64 21.44
C VAL A 7 -59.29 54.50 22.45
N VAL A 8 -59.09 54.89 23.73
CA VAL A 8 -59.61 54.35 25.02
C VAL A 8 -59.49 52.85 25.39
N MET A 9 -58.78 52.60 26.51
CA MET A 9 -58.97 51.47 27.45
C MET A 9 -60.05 51.76 28.51
N HIS A 10 -60.54 50.68 29.15
CA HIS A 10 -61.28 50.56 30.44
C HIS A 10 -62.82 50.43 30.44
N TRP A 11 -63.28 49.21 30.77
CA TRP A 11 -64.34 48.81 31.73
C TRP A 11 -64.44 47.26 31.67
N ASN A 12 -64.56 46.42 32.69
CA ASN A 12 -64.31 46.43 34.16
C ASN A 12 -63.86 44.97 34.51
N LEU A 13 -63.39 44.51 35.69
CA LEU A 13 -63.47 44.89 37.11
C LEU A 13 -64.87 44.87 37.78
N TRP A 14 -65.48 43.69 37.97
CA TRP A 14 -66.08 43.31 39.27
C TRP A 14 -66.45 41.82 39.41
N CYS A 15 -66.73 41.38 40.65
CA CYS A 15 -67.30 40.08 41.08
C CYS A 15 -66.52 38.81 40.66
N CYS A 16 -65.65 38.17 41.45
CA CYS A 16 -65.57 37.93 42.90
C CYS A 16 -66.64 37.00 43.50
N ILE A 17 -66.15 35.90 44.13
CA ILE A 17 -66.70 35.12 45.27
C ILE A 17 -67.59 33.88 44.97
N LEU A 18 -67.42 32.83 45.81
CA LEU A 18 -68.02 31.46 45.82
C LEU A 18 -67.36 30.47 44.83
N LEU A 19 -66.89 29.25 45.17
CA LEU A 19 -66.68 28.45 46.41
C LEU A 19 -65.36 27.64 46.22
N GLY A 20 -64.72 26.98 47.19
CA GLY A 20 -65.11 26.68 48.57
C GLY A 20 -65.05 25.17 48.92
N TYR A 21 -63.84 24.61 49.07
CA TYR A 21 -63.48 23.44 49.92
C TYR A 21 -63.92 21.98 49.60
N LEU A 22 -63.13 21.05 50.20
CA LEU A 22 -63.47 19.73 50.81
C LEU A 22 -63.43 18.39 50.00
N HIS A 23 -62.28 17.67 50.15
CA HIS A 23 -62.12 16.31 50.73
C HIS A 23 -62.49 14.95 50.02
N ILE A 24 -61.48 14.06 50.02
CA ILE A 24 -61.39 12.62 50.43
C ILE A 24 -62.30 11.51 49.79
N SER A 25 -61.63 10.41 49.38
CA SER A 25 -61.96 8.97 49.51
C SER A 25 -62.80 8.16 48.49
N CYS A 26 -62.12 7.10 47.98
CA CYS A 26 -62.47 5.67 48.08
C CYS A 26 -63.48 4.97 47.12
N ILE A 27 -63.02 3.78 46.64
CA ILE A 27 -63.73 2.47 46.61
C ILE A 27 -64.87 2.37 45.55
N SER A 28 -65.02 1.31 44.73
CA SER A 28 -64.38 -0.03 44.64
C SER A 28 -64.79 -0.85 43.40
N LEU A 29 -63.92 -1.80 43.00
CA LEU A 29 -64.23 -3.13 42.39
C LEU A 29 -65.04 -3.19 41.06
N SER A 30 -64.99 -4.25 40.23
CA SER A 30 -64.44 -5.61 40.39
C SER A 30 -63.86 -6.16 39.06
N SER A 31 -62.75 -6.93 39.12
CA SER A 31 -62.66 -8.39 38.79
C SER A 31 -62.57 -8.76 37.28
N GLY A 32 -61.77 -9.74 36.84
CA GLY A 32 -60.95 -10.75 37.55
C GLY A 32 -59.54 -10.93 36.93
N HIS A 33 -58.52 -11.34 37.70
CA HIS A 33 -58.04 -12.74 37.88
C HIS A 33 -57.28 -13.31 36.64
N HIS A 34 -56.10 -13.94 36.69
CA HIS A 34 -55.12 -14.35 37.74
C HIS A 34 -53.83 -14.92 37.04
N LEU A 35 -52.64 -15.20 37.62
CA LEU A 35 -51.97 -14.93 38.91
C LEU A 35 -50.44 -15.28 38.80
N ASN A 36 -49.53 -14.39 39.25
CA ASN A 36 -48.10 -14.60 39.66
C ASN A 36 -47.07 -15.20 38.66
N ARG A 37 -45.75 -14.91 38.66
CA ARG A 37 -44.73 -14.24 39.54
C ARG A 37 -43.73 -15.20 40.23
N SER A 38 -42.44 -14.80 40.12
CA SER A 38 -41.26 -15.01 41.00
C SER A 38 -40.46 -16.33 41.02
N THR A 39 -39.15 -16.16 40.71
CA THR A 39 -37.93 -16.64 41.42
C THR A 39 -37.68 -18.14 41.68
N GLY A 40 -36.45 -18.56 41.35
CA GLY A 40 -35.59 -19.25 42.34
C GLY A 40 -35.32 -20.75 42.13
N LEU A 41 -34.12 -21.04 41.61
CA LEU A 41 -33.17 -22.09 42.01
C LEU A 41 -33.62 -23.56 42.28
N GLU A 42 -32.85 -24.46 41.64
CA GLU A 42 -32.45 -25.82 42.08
C GLU A 42 -33.31 -27.10 41.84
N ASN A 43 -32.60 -28.11 41.30
CA ASN A 43 -32.73 -29.58 41.51
C ASN A 43 -33.95 -30.36 40.97
N TRP A 44 -33.86 -31.66 40.63
CA TRP A 44 -32.82 -32.52 39.98
C TRP A 44 -33.49 -33.90 39.69
N LEU A 45 -32.73 -34.89 39.19
CA LEU A 45 -33.08 -36.30 38.89
C LEU A 45 -33.68 -36.58 37.49
N GLY A 46 -33.29 -37.64 36.77
CA GLY A 46 -32.30 -38.70 37.06
C GLY A 46 -31.62 -39.23 35.79
N TYR A 47 -30.34 -39.62 35.86
CA TYR A 47 -29.84 -41.01 36.10
C TYR A 47 -29.96 -41.93 34.86
N SER A 48 -28.95 -42.72 34.47
CA SER A 48 -27.62 -43.08 35.03
C SER A 48 -26.62 -43.27 33.86
N GLY A 49 -25.28 -43.19 33.96
CA GLY A 49 -24.29 -43.51 35.01
C GLY A 49 -23.25 -44.48 34.38
N SER A 50 -21.96 -44.55 34.73
CA SER A 50 -21.15 -43.99 35.84
C SER A 50 -19.65 -44.01 35.44
N LEU A 51 -18.79 -43.02 35.80
CA LEU A 51 -17.67 -43.10 36.80
C LEU A 51 -16.64 -44.25 36.59
N VAL A 52 -15.31 -44.13 36.73
CA VAL A 52 -14.30 -43.20 37.35
C VAL A 52 -13.03 -43.29 36.44
N GLY A 53 -12.02 -42.41 36.35
CA GLY A 53 -11.50 -41.40 37.27
C GLY A 53 -10.27 -40.65 36.71
N TYR A 54 -9.67 -39.81 37.55
CA TYR A 54 -8.45 -39.06 37.28
C TYR A 54 -7.21 -39.98 37.23
N ASP A 55 -6.32 -39.74 36.28
CA ASP A 55 -4.88 -39.74 36.57
C ASP A 55 -4.14 -38.73 35.68
N SER A 56 -3.01 -38.23 36.16
CA SER A 56 -2.23 -37.15 35.54
C SER A 56 -0.80 -37.61 35.29
N GLN A 57 -0.52 -38.11 34.08
CA GLN A 57 0.82 -38.43 33.60
C GLN A 57 1.03 -38.01 32.13
N PRO A 58 2.30 -37.90 31.67
CA PRO A 58 2.64 -37.18 30.44
C PRO A 58 2.14 -37.88 29.17
N TYR A 59 2.10 -37.14 28.06
CA TYR A 59 1.96 -37.75 26.74
C TYR A 59 3.16 -38.64 26.45
N ASP A 60 2.95 -39.94 26.63
CA ASP A 60 3.91 -40.96 26.25
C ASP A 60 4.14 -40.90 24.75
N SER A 61 5.40 -41.08 24.35
CA SER A 61 5.77 -41.20 22.95
C SER A 61 4.97 -42.33 22.31
N ALA A 62 4.34 -42.06 21.16
CA ALA A 62 3.87 -43.11 20.27
C ALA A 62 5.09 -43.89 19.78
N PHE A 63 5.50 -44.91 20.55
CA PHE A 63 6.25 -46.03 20.02
C PHE A 63 5.38 -46.62 18.90
N VAL A 64 5.66 -46.19 17.67
CA VAL A 64 5.49 -47.06 16.52
C VAL A 64 6.15 -48.36 16.94
N GLU A 65 5.39 -49.47 16.92
CA GLU A 65 5.98 -50.79 17.05
C GLU A 65 7.05 -50.87 15.97
N THR A 66 8.32 -50.74 16.38
CA THR A 66 9.42 -51.20 15.58
C THR A 66 9.11 -52.65 15.33
N SER A 67 8.69 -52.96 14.11
CA SER A 67 8.60 -54.32 13.64
C SER A 67 10.00 -54.88 13.83
N THR A 68 10.18 -55.62 14.93
CA THR A 68 11.35 -56.42 15.20
C THR A 68 11.29 -57.53 14.17
N SER A 69 11.71 -57.18 12.95
CA SER A 69 12.16 -58.14 11.97
C SER A 69 13.19 -58.97 12.72
N SER A 70 12.82 -60.22 12.97
CA SER A 70 13.67 -61.19 13.63
C SER A 70 14.82 -61.48 12.67
N PHE A 71 15.85 -60.63 12.70
CA PHE A 71 17.07 -60.83 11.96
C PHE A 71 17.64 -62.20 12.33
N PRO A 72 18.11 -62.99 11.35
CA PRO A 72 18.75 -64.27 11.65
C PRO A 72 19.98 -64.03 12.51
N LEU A 73 19.93 -64.47 13.77
CA LEU A 73 20.91 -64.22 14.84
C LEU A 73 22.28 -64.91 14.65
N ASN A 74 22.63 -65.31 13.42
CA ASN A 74 23.70 -66.26 13.11
C ASN A 74 24.87 -65.70 12.27
N GLU A 75 24.90 -64.41 11.95
CA GLU A 75 25.98 -63.78 11.13
C GLU A 75 26.59 -62.53 11.79
N SER A 76 26.73 -62.52 13.12
CA SER A 76 27.54 -61.52 13.82
C SER A 76 29.02 -61.90 13.83
N VAL A 77 29.87 -61.02 13.29
CA VAL A 77 31.33 -61.24 13.18
C VAL A 77 32.02 -60.88 14.50
N SER A 78 33.09 -61.60 14.89
CA SER A 78 33.90 -61.28 16.08
C SER A 78 35.08 -60.34 15.75
N CYS A 79 35.72 -59.76 16.78
CA CYS A 79 36.87 -58.87 16.56
C CYS A 79 38.07 -59.65 15.97
N GLU A 80 38.24 -60.91 16.38
CA GLU A 80 39.31 -61.81 15.89
C GLU A 80 39.10 -62.21 14.42
N ASP A 81 37.84 -62.33 13.96
CA ASP A 81 37.51 -62.59 12.54
C ASP A 81 37.85 -61.40 11.62
N LEU A 82 38.00 -60.20 12.20
CA LEU A 82 38.51 -58.99 11.53
C LEU A 82 39.99 -58.74 11.88
N GLU A 83 40.75 -59.78 12.23
CA GLU A 83 42.16 -59.75 12.66
C GLU A 83 42.48 -58.67 13.73
N GLY A 84 41.45 -58.24 14.47
CA GLY A 84 41.50 -57.15 15.44
C GLY A 84 41.92 -57.62 16.81
N VAL A 85 42.47 -56.70 17.60
CA VAL A 85 42.87 -56.99 18.98
C VAL A 85 41.76 -56.57 19.94
N GLY A 86 41.25 -57.53 20.73
CA GLY A 86 40.28 -57.30 21.79
C GLY A 86 38.89 -57.86 21.49
N SER A 87 37.84 -57.11 21.84
CA SER A 87 36.46 -57.56 21.69
C SER A 87 35.51 -56.37 21.54
N PHE A 88 34.45 -56.51 20.75
CA PHE A 88 33.40 -55.50 20.61
C PHE A 88 32.65 -55.21 21.93
N ASN A 89 32.80 -56.04 22.97
CA ASN A 89 32.26 -55.78 24.30
C ASN A 89 33.19 -54.94 25.20
N THR A 90 34.44 -54.70 24.80
CA THR A 90 35.41 -53.87 25.54
C THR A 90 35.95 -52.77 24.62
N THR A 91 37.00 -53.07 23.87
CA THR A 91 37.48 -52.28 22.73
C THR A 91 38.00 -53.26 21.70
N CYS A 92 37.58 -53.11 20.44
CA CYS A 92 38.17 -53.79 19.30
C CYS A 92 39.07 -52.80 18.55
N LEU A 93 40.36 -53.12 18.44
CA LEU A 93 41.36 -52.34 17.73
C LEU A 93 41.66 -53.00 16.38
N LEU A 94 41.30 -52.35 15.28
CA LEU A 94 41.65 -52.78 13.93
C LEU A 94 42.99 -52.17 13.53
N SER A 95 43.98 -53.04 13.27
CA SER A 95 45.37 -52.67 12.93
C SER A 95 45.78 -53.06 11.51
N SER A 96 44.93 -53.80 10.79
CA SER A 96 45.17 -54.22 9.41
C SER A 96 43.94 -53.97 8.53
N THR A 97 44.16 -53.87 7.22
CA THR A 97 43.11 -53.50 6.24
C THR A 97 42.38 -54.73 5.76
N HIS A 98 41.04 -54.74 5.88
CA HIS A 98 40.21 -55.90 5.58
C HIS A 98 39.39 -55.73 4.30
N TYR A 99 39.41 -56.79 3.48
CA TYR A 99 38.65 -56.90 2.23
C TYR A 99 37.50 -57.90 2.40
N LEU A 100 36.29 -57.36 2.41
CA LEU A 100 35.04 -58.08 2.60
C LEU A 100 34.40 -58.42 1.25
N LYS A 101 33.69 -59.54 1.17
CA LYS A 101 33.01 -60.03 -0.05
C LYS A 101 31.48 -60.14 0.10
N SER A 102 30.98 -59.92 1.29
CA SER A 102 29.59 -60.04 1.70
C SER A 102 29.31 -59.02 2.80
N ASP A 103 28.02 -58.84 3.11
CA ASP A 103 27.59 -57.97 4.20
C ASP A 103 28.22 -58.41 5.54
N ILE A 104 28.48 -57.44 6.42
CA ILE A 104 28.99 -57.67 7.78
C ILE A 104 28.17 -56.89 8.81
N TYR A 105 27.84 -57.59 9.89
CA TYR A 105 27.14 -57.06 11.04
C TYR A 105 28.02 -57.18 12.30
N ILE A 106 28.42 -56.04 12.84
CA ILE A 106 29.24 -55.88 14.04
C ILE A 106 28.34 -55.37 15.16
N TYR A 107 28.25 -56.13 16.26
CA TYR A 107 27.47 -55.79 17.45
C TYR A 107 28.35 -55.88 18.70
N GLY A 108 28.18 -54.93 19.63
CA GLY A 108 28.85 -55.01 20.93
C GLY A 108 28.46 -53.88 21.89
N VAL A 109 28.90 -53.98 23.15
CA VAL A 109 28.64 -52.92 24.15
C VAL A 109 29.82 -51.95 24.35
N GLY A 110 30.99 -52.28 23.81
CA GLY A 110 32.24 -51.55 23.96
C GLY A 110 32.52 -50.55 22.83
N ASN A 111 33.80 -50.40 22.48
CA ASN A 111 34.29 -49.43 21.49
C ASN A 111 34.85 -50.13 20.24
N LEU A 112 34.85 -49.41 19.10
CA LEU A 112 35.57 -49.77 17.88
C LEU A 112 36.56 -48.67 17.52
N GLU A 113 37.85 -49.03 17.44
CA GLU A 113 38.91 -48.10 17.05
C GLU A 113 39.63 -48.61 15.80
N ILE A 114 39.48 -47.90 14.69
CA ILE A 114 40.21 -48.13 13.45
C ILE A 114 41.45 -47.24 13.50
N LEU A 115 42.64 -47.85 13.54
CA LEU A 115 43.90 -47.12 13.62
C LEU A 115 44.20 -46.33 12.33
N SER A 116 45.14 -45.40 12.40
CA SER A 116 45.54 -44.59 11.26
C SER A 116 45.99 -45.46 10.07
N ASP A 117 45.67 -45.01 8.85
CA ASP A 117 45.94 -45.71 7.58
C ASP A 117 45.29 -47.11 7.42
N VAL A 118 44.41 -47.52 8.35
CA VAL A 118 43.66 -48.80 8.28
C VAL A 118 42.32 -48.63 7.57
N SER A 119 41.94 -49.60 6.73
CA SER A 119 40.72 -49.54 5.92
C SER A 119 39.83 -50.79 6.03
N LEU A 120 38.52 -50.59 6.10
CA LEU A 120 37.51 -51.65 6.07
C LEU A 120 36.72 -51.56 4.75
N LEU A 121 36.94 -52.51 3.84
CA LEU A 121 36.58 -52.38 2.43
C LEU A 121 35.62 -53.50 1.98
N CYS A 122 34.39 -53.16 1.60
CA CYS A 122 33.49 -54.02 0.83
C CYS A 122 33.13 -53.38 -0.53
N PRO A 123 34.00 -53.47 -1.55
CA PRO A 123 33.83 -52.80 -2.85
C PRO A 123 32.82 -53.50 -3.78
N VAL A 124 31.79 -54.13 -3.22
CA VAL A 124 30.71 -54.81 -3.95
C VAL A 124 29.48 -53.90 -3.96
N GLU A 125 28.84 -53.74 -5.13
CA GLU A 125 27.63 -52.92 -5.29
C GLU A 125 26.54 -53.35 -4.29
N GLY A 126 26.09 -52.40 -3.46
CA GLY A 126 25.07 -52.62 -2.45
C GLY A 126 25.51 -53.35 -1.18
N CYS A 127 26.78 -53.77 -1.04
CA CYS A 127 27.28 -54.45 0.17
C CYS A 127 27.12 -53.59 1.42
N MET A 128 26.70 -54.19 2.53
CA MET A 128 26.37 -53.52 3.78
C MET A 128 27.39 -53.78 4.90
N ILE A 129 27.95 -52.70 5.45
CA ILE A 129 28.70 -52.72 6.71
C ILE A 129 27.81 -52.07 7.78
N THR A 130 27.37 -52.85 8.76
CA THR A 130 26.62 -52.36 9.92
C THR A 130 27.47 -52.50 11.18
N VAL A 131 27.76 -51.38 11.85
CA VAL A 131 28.39 -51.32 13.16
C VAL A 131 27.39 -50.75 14.15
N ASN A 132 27.05 -51.51 15.18
CA ASN A 132 26.20 -51.06 16.28
C ASN A 132 26.88 -51.35 17.61
N VAL A 133 27.49 -50.32 18.19
CA VAL A 133 28.17 -50.38 19.49
C VAL A 133 27.59 -49.39 20.47
N SER A 134 27.51 -49.72 21.76
CA SER A 134 27.02 -48.73 22.76
C SER A 134 28.09 -47.76 23.26
N GLY A 135 29.38 -48.03 23.04
CA GLY A 135 30.49 -47.13 23.35
C GLY A 135 30.81 -46.18 22.20
N ASN A 136 32.11 -45.95 21.96
CA ASN A 136 32.60 -45.00 20.96
C ASN A 136 33.09 -45.70 19.70
N ILE A 137 32.92 -45.05 18.55
CA ILE A 137 33.62 -45.41 17.30
C ILE A 137 34.66 -44.33 17.01
N LYS A 138 35.90 -44.73 16.73
CA LYS A 138 36.99 -43.85 16.33
C LYS A 138 37.61 -44.29 15.01
N LEU A 139 37.70 -43.37 14.05
CA LEU A 139 38.49 -43.49 12.84
C LEU A 139 39.73 -42.60 12.99
N GLY A 140 40.91 -43.22 12.99
CA GLY A 140 42.20 -42.53 13.01
C GLY A 140 42.49 -41.76 11.71
N GLN A 141 43.59 -41.00 11.71
CA GLN A 141 44.05 -40.27 10.53
C GLN A 141 44.20 -41.18 9.30
N ASN A 142 43.70 -40.75 8.14
CA ASN A 142 43.66 -41.53 6.88
C ASN A 142 42.88 -42.87 6.94
N ALA A 143 42.20 -43.21 8.05
CA ALA A 143 41.43 -44.45 8.15
C ALA A 143 40.18 -44.40 7.24
N SER A 144 39.76 -45.53 6.66
CA SER A 144 38.60 -45.56 5.77
C SER A 144 37.60 -46.71 6.02
N ILE A 145 36.33 -46.44 5.75
CA ILE A 145 35.26 -47.44 5.66
C ILE A 145 34.62 -47.27 4.29
N VAL A 146 34.69 -48.30 3.43
CA VAL A 146 34.20 -48.24 2.05
C VAL A 146 33.20 -49.36 1.79
N ALA A 147 31.93 -49.04 1.53
CA ALA A 147 30.90 -50.03 1.18
C ALA A 147 29.69 -49.39 0.48
N GLY A 148 28.88 -50.20 -0.19
CA GLY A 148 27.64 -49.74 -0.82
C GLY A 148 26.61 -49.19 0.17
N SER A 149 26.54 -49.74 1.38
CA SER A 149 25.79 -49.19 2.52
C SER A 149 26.64 -49.22 3.79
N VAL A 150 26.74 -48.09 4.48
CA VAL A 150 27.43 -47.97 5.78
C VAL A 150 26.42 -47.51 6.84
N VAL A 151 26.25 -48.29 7.90
CA VAL A 151 25.41 -47.95 9.05
C VAL A 151 26.29 -47.96 10.31
N LEU A 152 26.51 -46.81 10.93
CA LEU A 152 27.26 -46.70 12.19
C LEU A 152 26.33 -46.20 13.30
N SER A 153 26.27 -46.92 14.41
CA SER A 153 25.53 -46.54 15.62
C SER A 153 26.46 -46.58 16.83
N ALA A 154 26.52 -45.47 17.58
CA ALA A 154 27.49 -45.25 18.67
C ALA A 154 26.98 -44.22 19.70
N ALA A 155 27.59 -44.17 20.88
CA ALA A 155 27.44 -43.02 21.79
C ALA A 155 28.14 -41.77 21.22
N ASN A 156 29.42 -41.91 20.83
CA ASN A 156 30.18 -40.88 20.12
C ASN A 156 30.88 -41.48 18.90
N LEU A 157 30.97 -40.71 17.82
CA LEU A 157 31.72 -41.06 16.61
C LEU A 157 32.75 -39.96 16.35
N THR A 158 34.03 -40.33 16.27
CA THR A 158 35.13 -39.40 16.01
C THR A 158 35.89 -39.80 14.75
N MET A 159 35.92 -38.89 13.77
CA MET A 159 36.61 -39.00 12.50
C MET A 159 37.76 -37.98 12.48
N GLU A 160 39.00 -38.48 12.62
CA GLU A 160 40.21 -37.66 12.55
C GLU A 160 40.47 -37.12 11.13
N TYR A 161 41.51 -36.29 11.00
CA TYR A 161 41.87 -35.64 9.73
C TYR A 161 42.07 -36.65 8.60
N ASN A 162 41.58 -36.34 7.40
CA ASN A 162 41.62 -37.22 6.23
C ASN A 162 41.00 -38.62 6.45
N SER A 163 40.14 -38.86 7.42
CA SER A 163 39.37 -40.12 7.48
C SER A 163 38.22 -40.12 6.46
N TYR A 164 37.83 -41.29 5.97
CA TYR A 164 36.83 -41.44 4.90
C TYR A 164 35.73 -42.45 5.24
N ILE A 165 34.47 -42.07 5.06
CA ILE A 165 33.34 -43.01 4.93
C ILE A 165 32.83 -42.87 3.50
N ASP A 166 33.16 -43.84 2.64
CA ASP A 166 32.86 -43.76 1.21
C ASP A 166 31.90 -44.85 0.73
N SER A 167 30.88 -44.41 0.00
CA SER A 167 29.89 -45.26 -0.66
C SER A 167 29.68 -44.83 -2.12
N SER A 168 30.60 -44.02 -2.67
CA SER A 168 30.53 -43.49 -4.03
C SER A 168 30.59 -44.58 -5.09
N SER A 169 29.72 -44.52 -6.10
CA SER A 169 29.66 -45.50 -7.21
C SER A 169 29.38 -46.97 -6.80
N LEU A 170 29.07 -47.22 -5.52
CA LEU A 170 28.80 -48.54 -4.94
C LEU A 170 27.30 -48.77 -4.62
N GLY A 171 26.41 -47.94 -5.13
CA GLY A 171 24.96 -48.10 -4.96
C GLY A 171 24.44 -49.42 -5.53
N GLY A 172 23.56 -50.08 -4.77
CA GLY A 172 22.79 -51.23 -5.25
C GLY A 172 21.67 -50.81 -6.20
N SER A 173 20.73 -51.72 -6.49
CA SER A 173 19.57 -51.38 -7.32
C SER A 173 18.65 -50.35 -6.63
N PRO A 174 18.18 -49.31 -7.34
CA PRO A 174 17.17 -48.40 -6.83
C PRO A 174 15.81 -49.12 -6.67
N PRO A 175 14.82 -48.54 -5.97
CA PRO A 175 13.52 -49.16 -5.79
C PRO A 175 12.84 -49.45 -7.14
N SER A 176 12.27 -50.64 -7.31
CA SER A 176 11.81 -51.18 -8.60
C SER A 176 10.66 -50.43 -9.28
N GLN A 177 9.97 -49.54 -8.54
CA GLN A 177 8.89 -48.71 -9.05
C GLN A 177 9.36 -47.34 -9.60
N THR A 178 10.67 -47.08 -9.60
CA THR A 178 11.24 -45.76 -9.94
C THR A 178 11.67 -45.65 -11.40
N SER A 179 11.49 -44.47 -11.98
CA SER A 179 12.03 -44.04 -13.28
C SER A 179 13.42 -43.40 -13.16
N GLY A 180 14.14 -43.65 -12.07
CA GLY A 180 15.43 -43.02 -11.77
C GLY A 180 16.60 -43.50 -12.63
N THR A 181 16.54 -44.73 -13.17
CA THR A 181 17.46 -45.20 -14.21
C THR A 181 16.82 -45.00 -15.58
N PRO A 182 17.42 -44.20 -16.49
CA PRO A 182 16.86 -43.93 -17.81
C PRO A 182 16.71 -45.19 -18.66
N VAL A 183 15.66 -45.23 -19.47
CA VAL A 183 15.42 -46.30 -20.45
C VAL A 183 15.76 -45.78 -21.85
N GLY A 184 16.71 -46.42 -22.53
CA GLY A 184 17.13 -46.06 -23.89
C GLY A 184 18.65 -46.11 -24.08
N ASP A 185 19.09 -45.73 -25.27
CA ASP A 185 20.50 -45.66 -25.68
C ASP A 185 20.97 -44.20 -25.88
N ASP A 186 20.35 -43.24 -25.19
CA ASP A 186 20.62 -41.81 -25.35
C ASP A 186 21.73 -41.26 -24.43
N GLY A 187 22.26 -42.09 -23.52
CA GLY A 187 23.29 -41.69 -22.56
C GLY A 187 22.83 -40.71 -21.48
N ALA A 188 21.53 -40.68 -21.16
CA ALA A 188 20.99 -39.80 -20.14
C ALA A 188 21.47 -40.16 -18.72
N GLY A 189 21.57 -39.18 -17.82
CA GLY A 189 21.99 -39.36 -16.43
C GLY A 189 20.89 -39.96 -15.55
N GLY A 190 21.29 -40.67 -14.49
CA GLY A 190 20.37 -41.17 -13.47
C GLY A 190 19.82 -40.05 -12.57
N GLY A 191 18.67 -40.26 -11.93
CA GLY A 191 18.06 -39.35 -10.95
C GLY A 191 17.86 -40.01 -9.58
N HIS A 192 17.74 -39.22 -8.51
CA HIS A 192 17.42 -39.70 -7.15
C HIS A 192 16.88 -38.59 -6.25
N GLY A 193 17.70 -37.57 -5.97
CA GLY A 193 17.30 -36.34 -5.27
C GLY A 193 16.91 -35.24 -6.25
N GLY A 194 17.76 -35.00 -7.25
CA GLY A 194 17.48 -34.25 -8.47
C GLY A 194 17.32 -35.17 -9.69
N ARG A 195 16.76 -34.63 -10.77
CA ARG A 195 16.70 -35.32 -12.07
C ARG A 195 18.09 -35.41 -12.71
N GLY A 196 18.34 -36.50 -13.44
CA GLY A 196 19.49 -36.57 -14.34
C GLY A 196 19.23 -35.79 -15.63
N ALA A 197 20.30 -35.36 -16.32
CA ALA A 197 20.21 -34.64 -17.59
C ALA A 197 20.09 -35.57 -18.80
N SER A 198 19.48 -35.06 -19.87
CA SER A 198 19.42 -35.73 -21.17
C SER A 198 19.82 -34.78 -22.31
N CYS A 199 20.63 -35.28 -23.24
CA CYS A 199 21.19 -34.51 -24.36
C CYS A 199 20.60 -34.99 -25.70
N LEU A 200 19.27 -35.04 -25.79
CA LEU A 200 18.54 -35.40 -27.00
C LEU A 200 18.62 -34.28 -28.05
N LYS A 201 18.79 -34.64 -29.33
CA LYS A 201 18.81 -33.69 -30.45
C LYS A 201 17.44 -33.15 -30.87
N ASN A 202 16.36 -33.66 -30.29
CA ASN A 202 14.98 -33.30 -30.62
C ASN A 202 14.24 -32.84 -29.34
N ASN A 203 13.42 -31.79 -29.44
CA ASN A 203 12.72 -31.08 -28.35
C ASN A 203 11.66 -31.92 -27.59
N LYS A 204 11.95 -33.15 -27.13
CA LYS A 204 10.96 -33.99 -26.42
C LYS A 204 11.12 -34.02 -24.89
N THR A 205 12.35 -34.07 -24.36
CA THR A 205 12.63 -33.96 -22.91
C THR A 205 14.08 -33.56 -22.66
N ASN A 206 14.32 -32.60 -21.75
CA ASN A 206 15.67 -32.19 -21.33
C ASN A 206 16.24 -33.05 -20.18
N TRP A 207 15.41 -33.89 -19.56
CA TRP A 207 15.78 -34.71 -18.39
C TRP A 207 15.82 -36.21 -18.71
N GLY A 208 16.56 -36.94 -17.88
CA GLY A 208 16.86 -38.36 -17.97
C GLY A 208 16.12 -39.17 -16.90
N GLY A 209 16.81 -39.51 -15.81
CA GLY A 209 16.22 -40.23 -14.69
C GLY A 209 15.43 -39.31 -13.78
N ASP A 210 14.26 -39.76 -13.32
CA ASP A 210 13.39 -38.98 -12.43
C ASP A 210 13.79 -39.11 -10.94
N VAL A 211 13.21 -38.26 -10.08
CA VAL A 211 13.43 -38.28 -8.63
C VAL A 211 12.57 -39.33 -7.92
N TYR A 212 13.02 -39.79 -6.75
CA TYR A 212 12.26 -40.66 -5.86
C TYR A 212 12.64 -40.44 -4.40
N ALA A 213 12.06 -41.22 -3.48
CA ALA A 213 12.27 -41.13 -2.03
C ALA A 213 11.92 -39.73 -1.43
N TRP A 214 10.97 -39.01 -2.04
CA TRP A 214 10.49 -37.71 -1.54
C TRP A 214 9.77 -37.82 -0.20
N SER A 215 8.91 -38.84 -0.02
CA SER A 215 8.19 -39.11 1.23
C SER A 215 9.10 -39.43 2.43
N THR A 216 10.39 -39.68 2.18
CA THR A 216 11.42 -39.92 3.19
C THR A 216 12.48 -38.82 3.18
N LEU A 217 12.11 -37.57 2.87
CA LEU A 217 13.04 -36.42 2.82
C LEU A 217 13.82 -36.21 4.13
N SER A 218 13.17 -36.42 5.27
CA SER A 218 13.78 -36.33 6.61
C SER A 218 14.66 -37.52 6.98
N GLU A 219 14.42 -38.70 6.40
CA GLU A 219 15.14 -39.95 6.67
C GLU A 219 15.53 -40.69 5.36
N PRO A 220 16.38 -40.09 4.51
CA PRO A 220 16.69 -40.63 3.20
C PRO A 220 17.46 -41.96 3.32
N TRP A 221 16.94 -43.02 2.71
CA TRP A 221 17.53 -44.38 2.78
C TRP A 221 17.47 -45.17 1.47
N SER A 222 17.63 -44.51 0.33
CA SER A 222 17.60 -45.14 -1.00
C SER A 222 18.97 -45.07 -1.69
N TYR A 223 19.26 -46.07 -2.53
CA TYR A 223 20.43 -46.03 -3.41
C TYR A 223 20.22 -45.00 -4.53
N GLY A 224 21.29 -44.39 -5.02
CA GLY A 224 21.28 -43.69 -6.30
C GLY A 224 21.03 -44.64 -7.46
N SER A 225 20.41 -44.14 -8.53
CA SER A 225 20.20 -44.85 -9.79
C SER A 225 21.41 -44.74 -10.71
N LYS A 226 21.61 -45.77 -11.55
CA LYS A 226 22.63 -45.80 -12.60
C LYS A 226 22.23 -44.89 -13.77
N GLY A 227 23.22 -44.37 -14.50
CA GLY A 227 22.99 -43.66 -15.76
C GLY A 227 22.64 -44.60 -16.91
N GLY A 228 21.98 -44.08 -17.95
CA GLY A 228 21.68 -44.80 -19.18
C GLY A 228 22.90 -45.00 -20.09
N GLY A 229 22.90 -46.07 -20.87
CA GLY A 229 23.92 -46.35 -21.88
C GLY A 229 23.77 -45.53 -23.16
N LYS A 230 24.78 -45.59 -24.05
CA LYS A 230 24.69 -45.09 -25.44
C LYS A 230 24.62 -46.18 -26.51
N SER A 231 24.45 -47.43 -26.09
CA SER A 231 24.44 -48.59 -26.98
C SER A 231 23.85 -49.82 -26.29
N THR A 232 23.04 -50.57 -27.03
CA THR A 232 22.59 -51.92 -26.67
C THR A 232 23.68 -52.86 -26.10
N LYS A 233 24.96 -52.65 -26.44
CA LYS A 233 26.11 -53.40 -25.90
C LYS A 233 26.57 -52.94 -24.51
N LYS A 234 26.37 -51.67 -24.16
CA LYS A 234 26.73 -51.04 -22.88
C LYS A 234 25.48 -50.29 -22.37
N LYS A 235 24.53 -51.05 -21.81
CA LYS A 235 23.19 -50.56 -21.42
C LYS A 235 23.17 -49.52 -20.30
N TYR A 236 24.24 -49.39 -19.53
CA TYR A 236 24.34 -48.48 -18.39
C TYR A 236 25.62 -47.65 -18.48
N GLY A 237 25.53 -46.41 -17.98
CA GLY A 237 26.65 -45.49 -17.77
C GLY A 237 27.27 -45.68 -16.39
N GLY A 238 27.41 -44.59 -15.64
CA GLY A 238 27.95 -44.59 -14.29
C GLY A 238 27.00 -45.24 -13.26
N ASN A 239 27.58 -45.85 -12.22
CA ASN A 239 26.82 -46.46 -11.12
C ASN A 239 26.23 -45.39 -10.19
N GLY A 240 25.12 -45.70 -9.51
CA GLY A 240 24.55 -44.83 -8.49
C GLY A 240 25.39 -44.78 -7.20
N GLY A 241 25.18 -43.72 -6.41
CA GLY A 241 25.76 -43.58 -5.08
C GLY A 241 25.13 -44.53 -4.05
N GLY A 242 25.91 -44.89 -3.03
CA GLY A 242 25.51 -45.76 -1.94
C GLY A 242 24.63 -45.08 -0.88
N ARG A 243 24.67 -45.63 0.34
CA ARG A 243 23.90 -45.11 1.49
C ARG A 243 24.75 -45.03 2.74
N VAL A 244 24.72 -43.90 3.43
CA VAL A 244 25.39 -43.73 4.74
C VAL A 244 24.36 -43.34 5.79
N LYS A 245 24.35 -44.04 6.93
CA LYS A 245 23.52 -43.73 8.09
C LYS A 245 24.36 -43.68 9.37
N LEU A 246 24.44 -42.51 9.99
CA LEU A 246 25.17 -42.28 11.24
C LEU A 246 24.16 -41.99 12.35
N LEU A 247 24.08 -42.86 13.35
CA LEU A 247 23.18 -42.78 14.50
C LEU A 247 23.99 -42.59 15.78
N VAL A 248 24.33 -41.35 16.10
CA VAL A 248 25.23 -40.99 17.21
C VAL A 248 24.42 -40.40 18.34
N LYS A 249 24.52 -40.92 19.56
CA LYS A 249 23.69 -40.44 20.68
C LYS A 249 24.09 -39.06 21.20
N ASP A 250 25.39 -38.77 21.27
CA ASP A 250 25.91 -37.54 21.87
C ASP A 250 26.67 -36.66 20.86
N ASN A 251 27.95 -36.96 20.62
CA ASN A 251 28.83 -36.10 19.80
C ASN A 251 29.35 -36.84 18.56
N LEU A 252 29.13 -36.21 17.41
CA LEU A 252 29.74 -36.55 16.12
C LEU A 252 30.81 -35.51 15.79
N TYR A 253 32.08 -35.95 15.76
CA TYR A 253 33.22 -35.12 15.37
C TYR A 253 33.73 -35.55 13.99
N VAL A 254 33.74 -34.66 13.01
CA VAL A 254 34.15 -34.98 11.62
C VAL A 254 35.12 -33.94 11.07
N ASN A 255 36.40 -34.33 10.99
CA ASN A 255 37.43 -33.66 10.18
C ASN A 255 37.84 -34.49 8.94
N GLY A 256 37.09 -35.55 8.65
CA GLY A 256 37.21 -36.37 7.45
C GLY A 256 36.16 -36.02 6.40
N SER A 257 35.83 -36.97 5.53
CA SER A 257 34.71 -36.83 4.59
C SER A 257 33.76 -38.03 4.59
N ILE A 258 32.49 -37.76 4.31
CA ILE A 258 31.40 -38.72 4.22
C ILE A 258 30.78 -38.59 2.82
N THR A 259 30.92 -39.63 2.00
CA THR A 259 30.66 -39.56 0.55
C THR A 259 29.70 -40.64 0.07
N ALA A 260 28.75 -40.24 -0.78
CA ALA A 260 27.79 -41.11 -1.45
C ALA A 260 27.57 -40.64 -2.90
N LYS A 261 28.65 -40.37 -3.64
CA LYS A 261 28.57 -39.79 -4.99
C LYS A 261 28.09 -40.80 -6.05
N GLY A 262 27.45 -40.29 -7.09
CA GLY A 262 27.28 -41.03 -8.33
C GLY A 262 28.63 -41.25 -9.03
N GLY A 263 28.78 -42.39 -9.71
CA GLY A 263 29.94 -42.70 -10.55
C GLY A 263 29.84 -42.07 -11.94
N ASP A 264 30.99 -41.85 -12.57
CA ASP A 264 31.07 -41.22 -13.89
C ASP A 264 30.75 -42.19 -15.03
N GLY A 265 29.95 -41.75 -16.01
CA GLY A 265 29.63 -42.50 -17.24
C GLY A 265 30.53 -42.19 -18.43
N GLY A 266 31.21 -41.04 -18.42
CA GLY A 266 32.07 -40.55 -19.50
C GLY A 266 31.32 -40.22 -20.79
N SER A 267 32.00 -40.31 -21.95
CA SER A 267 31.40 -40.03 -23.28
C SER A 267 30.37 -41.06 -23.73
N ASP A 268 30.38 -42.24 -23.12
CA ASP A 268 29.77 -43.49 -23.62
C ASP A 268 28.51 -43.92 -22.83
N GLY A 269 28.10 -43.10 -21.86
CA GLY A 269 26.92 -43.30 -21.02
C GLY A 269 26.69 -42.10 -20.09
N GLY A 270 25.52 -42.00 -19.49
CA GLY A 270 25.20 -40.94 -18.53
C GLY A 270 25.82 -41.18 -17.16
N GLY A 271 25.95 -40.11 -16.38
CA GLY A 271 26.43 -40.18 -15.01
C GLY A 271 25.42 -40.89 -14.09
N GLY A 272 25.92 -41.57 -13.07
CA GLY A 272 25.08 -42.08 -11.99
C GLY A 272 24.62 -40.95 -11.07
N SER A 273 23.48 -41.14 -10.40
CA SER A 273 22.99 -40.16 -9.42
C SER A 273 23.61 -40.34 -8.04
N GLY A 274 23.61 -39.27 -7.24
CA GLY A 274 24.04 -39.31 -5.85
C GLY A 274 23.16 -40.22 -4.97
N GLY A 275 23.71 -40.67 -3.85
CA GLY A 275 23.09 -41.60 -2.90
C GLY A 275 22.23 -40.94 -1.82
N SER A 276 22.09 -41.62 -0.67
CA SER A 276 21.47 -41.07 0.54
C SER A 276 22.48 -40.97 1.69
N ILE A 277 22.49 -39.83 2.40
CA ILE A 277 23.22 -39.67 3.66
C ILE A 277 22.24 -39.21 4.74
N LEU A 278 22.15 -39.96 5.84
CA LEU A 278 21.39 -39.60 7.03
C LEU A 278 22.34 -39.51 8.23
N VAL A 279 22.30 -38.38 8.94
CA VAL A 279 23.05 -38.18 10.18
C VAL A 279 22.10 -37.76 11.28
N HIS A 280 22.15 -38.45 12.41
CA HIS A 280 21.44 -38.09 13.64
C HIS A 280 22.47 -37.96 14.77
N ALA A 281 22.51 -36.80 15.44
CA ALA A 281 23.41 -36.50 16.54
C ALA A 281 22.90 -35.35 17.43
N VAL A 282 23.25 -35.31 18.72
CA VAL A 282 22.95 -34.10 19.53
C VAL A 282 23.90 -32.95 19.16
N LYS A 283 25.18 -33.25 18.91
CA LYS A 283 26.20 -32.26 18.50
C LYS A 283 27.01 -32.76 17.32
N LEU A 284 27.01 -31.99 16.23
CA LEU A 284 27.90 -32.14 15.08
C LEU A 284 29.01 -31.08 15.15
N LYS A 285 30.27 -31.49 15.05
CA LYS A 285 31.47 -30.65 15.25
C LYS A 285 32.58 -30.96 14.24
N GLY A 286 33.30 -29.94 13.76
CA GLY A 286 34.49 -30.10 12.91
C GLY A 286 34.31 -29.45 11.54
N TYR A 287 35.32 -29.61 10.67
CA TYR A 287 35.40 -28.92 9.38
C TYR A 287 35.32 -29.89 8.19
N GLY A 288 34.60 -31.01 8.36
CA GLY A 288 34.50 -32.09 7.40
C GLY A 288 33.63 -31.79 6.18
N ILE A 289 33.65 -32.73 5.23
CA ILE A 289 32.89 -32.65 3.97
C ILE A 289 31.80 -33.74 3.96
N ILE A 290 30.57 -33.38 3.61
CA ILE A 290 29.46 -34.34 3.41
C ILE A 290 28.95 -34.17 1.98
N ASN A 291 29.04 -35.20 1.14
CA ASN A 291 28.82 -35.06 -0.30
C ASN A 291 28.02 -36.23 -0.90
N ALA A 292 26.90 -35.89 -1.56
CA ALA A 292 26.05 -36.81 -2.31
C ALA A 292 25.79 -36.29 -3.74
N ALA A 293 26.82 -35.74 -4.40
CA ALA A 293 26.72 -35.20 -5.76
C ALA A 293 26.51 -36.27 -6.84
N GLY A 294 25.96 -35.87 -7.98
CA GLY A 294 25.85 -36.70 -9.19
C GLY A 294 27.17 -36.86 -9.95
N GLY A 295 27.31 -37.96 -10.68
CA GLY A 295 28.49 -38.25 -11.52
C GLY A 295 28.43 -37.56 -12.90
N MET A 296 29.60 -37.34 -13.50
CA MET A 296 29.76 -36.78 -14.85
C MET A 296 29.43 -37.82 -15.92
N GLY A 297 28.79 -37.43 -17.02
CA GLY A 297 28.57 -38.33 -18.14
C GLY A 297 28.06 -37.63 -19.38
N TRP A 298 27.58 -38.38 -20.37
CA TRP A 298 26.99 -37.80 -21.57
C TRP A 298 25.83 -36.87 -21.22
N GLY A 299 24.81 -37.39 -20.52
CA GLY A 299 23.98 -36.63 -19.60
C GLY A 299 24.52 -36.75 -18.17
N GLY A 300 24.67 -35.64 -17.45
CA GLY A 300 25.08 -35.61 -16.05
C GLY A 300 24.05 -36.24 -15.10
N GLY A 301 24.51 -36.95 -14.07
CA GLY A 301 23.63 -37.56 -13.06
C GLY A 301 23.05 -36.52 -12.08
N GLY A 302 21.83 -36.73 -11.60
CA GLY A 302 21.20 -35.87 -10.59
C GLY A 302 21.82 -36.03 -9.21
N GLY A 303 21.74 -34.98 -8.39
CA GLY A 303 22.18 -35.00 -7.00
C GLY A 303 21.37 -35.95 -6.12
N GLY A 304 21.96 -36.38 -4.99
CA GLY A 304 21.38 -37.28 -4.01
C GLY A 304 20.53 -36.58 -2.95
N ARG A 305 20.35 -37.24 -1.79
CA ARG A 305 19.64 -36.68 -0.63
C ARG A 305 20.50 -36.74 0.63
N ILE A 306 20.62 -35.61 1.32
CA ILE A 306 21.29 -35.51 2.63
C ILE A 306 20.27 -35.02 3.66
N SER A 307 20.14 -35.71 4.79
CA SER A 307 19.42 -35.20 5.95
C SER A 307 20.32 -35.17 7.17
N LEU A 308 20.34 -34.03 7.86
CA LEU A 308 21.03 -33.84 9.13
C LEU A 308 20.00 -33.52 10.22
N ASP A 309 19.85 -34.43 11.18
CA ASP A 309 19.09 -34.24 12.40
C ASP A 309 20.06 -33.97 13.56
N CYS A 310 20.43 -32.69 13.69
CA CYS A 310 21.43 -32.23 14.64
C CYS A 310 20.88 -31.08 15.50
N TYR A 311 20.78 -31.26 16.82
CA TYR A 311 20.35 -30.20 17.75
C TYR A 311 21.32 -29.00 17.73
N SER A 312 22.62 -29.26 17.60
CA SER A 312 23.64 -28.22 17.45
C SER A 312 24.67 -28.63 16.40
N ILE A 313 24.82 -27.79 15.37
CA ILE A 313 25.94 -27.83 14.43
C ILE A 313 26.90 -26.71 14.87
N GLN A 314 28.18 -27.07 15.05
CA GLN A 314 29.23 -26.16 15.50
C GLN A 314 30.36 -26.26 14.47
N GLU A 315 30.80 -25.10 13.95
CA GLU A 315 31.65 -24.93 12.75
C GLU A 315 30.92 -25.10 11.39
N ASP A 316 31.53 -24.54 10.33
CA ASP A 316 31.01 -24.54 8.96
C ASP A 316 31.38 -25.82 8.20
N PHE A 317 30.38 -26.68 7.97
CA PHE A 317 30.52 -27.91 7.17
C PHE A 317 30.31 -27.67 5.68
N ASN A 318 31.14 -28.29 4.85
CA ASN A 318 30.94 -28.27 3.39
C ASN A 318 29.97 -29.40 2.98
N ILE A 319 28.69 -29.04 2.78
CA ILE A 319 27.61 -29.96 2.41
C ILE A 319 27.26 -29.74 0.93
N THR A 320 27.43 -30.77 0.10
CA THR A 320 27.32 -30.68 -1.37
C THR A 320 26.38 -31.74 -1.94
N VAL A 321 25.40 -31.28 -2.72
CA VAL A 321 24.35 -32.11 -3.35
C VAL A 321 24.15 -31.80 -4.83
N HIS A 322 25.05 -31.06 -5.48
CA HIS A 322 24.92 -30.66 -6.88
C HIS A 322 24.80 -31.85 -7.86
N GLY A 323 24.20 -31.60 -9.02
CA GLY A 323 24.21 -32.52 -10.14
C GLY A 323 25.59 -32.64 -10.80
N GLY A 324 25.82 -33.76 -11.48
CA GLY A 324 27.04 -34.01 -12.25
C GLY A 324 27.03 -33.30 -13.60
N LEU A 325 28.22 -33.01 -14.12
CA LEU A 325 28.40 -32.28 -15.38
C LEU A 325 28.00 -33.12 -16.61
N SER A 326 27.37 -32.46 -17.60
CA SER A 326 27.05 -33.05 -18.91
C SER A 326 28.15 -32.82 -19.93
N ILE A 327 28.58 -33.88 -20.60
CA ILE A 327 29.54 -33.85 -21.72
C ILE A 327 28.82 -33.62 -23.06
N GLY A 328 27.61 -34.16 -23.23
CA GLY A 328 26.85 -34.08 -24.47
C GLY A 328 26.14 -32.73 -24.69
N CYS A 329 25.84 -32.02 -23.61
CA CYS A 329 25.13 -30.74 -23.61
C CYS A 329 25.58 -29.90 -22.39
N PRO A 330 26.68 -29.12 -22.48
CA PRO A 330 27.29 -28.46 -21.32
C PRO A 330 26.37 -27.52 -20.52
N GLU A 331 25.42 -26.88 -21.18
CA GLU A 331 24.42 -25.98 -20.56
C GLU A 331 23.39 -26.74 -19.70
N ASN A 332 23.23 -28.05 -19.93
CA ASN A 332 22.27 -28.91 -19.25
C ASN A 332 22.96 -30.05 -18.49
N SER A 333 23.60 -29.72 -17.38
CA SER A 333 24.10 -30.71 -16.40
C SER A 333 22.96 -31.24 -15.52
N GLY A 334 23.21 -32.23 -14.65
CA GLY A 334 22.18 -32.79 -13.77
C GLY A 334 21.60 -31.75 -12.79
N ALA A 335 20.39 -31.99 -12.30
CA ALA A 335 19.75 -31.13 -11.31
C ALA A 335 20.33 -31.38 -9.90
N ALA A 336 20.20 -30.37 -9.05
CA ALA A 336 20.60 -30.43 -7.65
C ALA A 336 19.80 -31.49 -6.86
N GLY A 337 20.46 -32.09 -5.88
CA GLY A 337 19.85 -32.89 -4.85
C GLY A 337 19.23 -32.04 -3.74
N THR A 338 18.79 -32.70 -2.67
CA THR A 338 18.17 -32.03 -1.52
C THR A 338 19.00 -32.20 -0.26
N TYR A 339 19.35 -31.09 0.40
CA TYR A 339 19.82 -31.07 1.78
C TYR A 339 18.68 -30.62 2.70
N PHE A 340 18.30 -31.46 3.66
CA PHE A 340 17.26 -31.17 4.66
C PHE A 340 17.87 -31.16 6.07
N ASN A 341 17.72 -30.04 6.78
CA ASN A 341 18.00 -30.00 8.21
C ASN A 341 16.71 -30.39 8.94
N ALA A 342 16.66 -31.60 9.49
CA ALA A 342 15.47 -32.15 10.12
C ALA A 342 15.14 -31.47 11.46
N HIS A 343 16.16 -31.03 12.20
CA HIS A 343 15.97 -30.34 13.47
C HIS A 343 15.34 -28.94 13.30
N LEU A 344 15.79 -28.19 12.29
CA LEU A 344 15.27 -26.87 11.96
C LEU A 344 14.07 -26.92 11.00
N LEU A 345 13.72 -28.08 10.45
CA LEU A 345 12.74 -28.27 9.37
C LEU A 345 13.02 -27.35 8.17
N SER A 346 14.27 -27.31 7.71
CA SER A 346 14.73 -26.40 6.66
C SER A 346 15.23 -27.16 5.43
N LEU A 347 14.73 -26.81 4.25
CA LEU A 347 15.16 -27.39 2.97
C LEU A 347 16.13 -26.44 2.27
N LYS A 348 17.23 -26.98 1.74
CA LYS A 348 18.18 -26.27 0.88
C LYS A 348 18.45 -27.08 -0.40
N VAL A 349 18.31 -26.41 -1.55
CA VAL A 349 18.63 -26.94 -2.88
C VAL A 349 19.68 -26.00 -3.49
N SER A 350 20.90 -26.51 -3.65
CA SER A 350 22.05 -25.79 -4.25
C SER A 350 22.63 -26.65 -5.35
N ASN A 351 22.87 -26.06 -6.54
CA ASN A 351 23.60 -26.75 -7.61
C ASN A 351 25.07 -26.33 -7.70
N ASP A 352 25.58 -25.60 -6.71
CA ASP A 352 26.98 -25.18 -6.60
C ASP A 352 27.50 -24.51 -7.90
N ASN A 353 26.63 -23.68 -8.50
CA ASN A 353 26.81 -22.92 -9.75
C ASN A 353 26.86 -23.78 -11.03
N VAL A 354 26.62 -25.09 -10.95
CA VAL A 354 26.47 -25.98 -12.11
C VAL A 354 25.21 -25.61 -12.92
N THR A 355 25.38 -25.27 -14.19
CA THR A 355 24.27 -24.90 -15.09
C THR A 355 23.46 -26.11 -15.52
N THR A 356 22.13 -26.02 -15.40
CA THR A 356 21.20 -27.10 -15.72
C THR A 356 19.94 -26.56 -16.40
N GLU A 357 19.35 -27.33 -17.32
CA GLU A 357 17.97 -27.17 -17.80
C GLU A 357 17.04 -28.27 -17.23
N THR A 358 17.56 -29.09 -16.32
CA THR A 358 16.77 -30.04 -15.54
C THR A 358 16.44 -29.50 -14.16
N GLU A 359 15.33 -30.00 -13.62
CA GLU A 359 14.72 -29.46 -12.40
C GLU A 359 14.83 -30.45 -11.25
N THR A 360 14.67 -29.91 -10.05
CA THR A 360 14.50 -30.65 -8.79
C THR A 360 13.01 -30.58 -8.40
N PRO A 361 12.20 -31.62 -8.63
CA PRO A 361 10.77 -31.58 -8.31
C PRO A 361 10.53 -31.66 -6.80
N LEU A 362 9.78 -30.69 -6.25
CA LEU A 362 9.25 -30.73 -4.89
C LEU A 362 7.82 -31.25 -4.99
N LEU A 363 7.61 -32.50 -4.59
CA LEU A 363 6.36 -33.23 -4.88
C LEU A 363 5.26 -33.02 -3.82
N ASP A 364 5.60 -32.58 -2.61
CA ASP A 364 4.66 -32.37 -1.50
C ASP A 364 5.30 -31.47 -0.42
N PHE A 365 4.50 -30.68 0.29
CA PHE A 365 4.94 -29.80 1.38
C PHE A 365 4.27 -30.20 2.69
N SER A 366 5.09 -30.42 3.73
CA SER A 366 4.59 -30.88 5.04
C SER A 366 3.60 -29.88 5.65
N THR A 367 2.36 -30.32 5.87
CA THR A 367 1.31 -29.52 6.51
C THR A 367 1.40 -29.52 8.04
N SER A 368 2.03 -30.55 8.62
CA SER A 368 2.24 -30.69 10.07
C SER A 368 3.40 -31.65 10.37
N PRO A 369 4.55 -31.18 10.90
CA PRO A 369 4.88 -29.77 11.16
C PRO A 369 5.20 -29.01 9.86
N LEU A 370 4.87 -27.71 9.82
CA LEU A 370 5.29 -26.83 8.72
C LEU A 370 6.81 -26.67 8.71
N TRP A 371 7.40 -26.58 7.52
CA TRP A 371 8.81 -26.25 7.36
C TRP A 371 9.10 -24.82 7.81
N SER A 372 10.30 -24.60 8.36
CA SER A 372 10.74 -23.27 8.79
C SER A 372 11.16 -22.43 7.59
N ASN A 373 12.13 -22.91 6.78
CA ASN A 373 12.70 -22.14 5.68
C ASN A 373 12.92 -23.02 4.43
N VAL A 374 12.89 -22.40 3.25
CA VAL A 374 13.24 -23.03 1.97
C VAL A 374 14.22 -22.16 1.20
N TYR A 375 15.38 -22.72 0.83
CA TYR A 375 16.46 -22.04 0.11
C TYR A 375 16.71 -22.69 -1.25
N VAL A 376 16.75 -21.88 -2.30
CA VAL A 376 17.09 -22.30 -3.68
C VAL A 376 18.22 -21.40 -4.20
N GLU A 377 19.40 -21.95 -4.44
CA GLU A 377 20.60 -21.14 -4.70
C GLU A 377 21.55 -21.74 -5.76
N ASN A 378 22.47 -20.90 -6.26
CA ASN A 378 23.63 -21.27 -7.08
C ASN A 378 23.25 -22.10 -8.31
N ASN A 379 22.45 -21.52 -9.22
CA ASN A 379 21.88 -22.14 -10.42
C ASN A 379 20.97 -23.36 -10.19
N ALA A 380 20.46 -23.59 -8.97
CA ALA A 380 19.44 -24.60 -8.74
C ALA A 380 18.10 -24.23 -9.42
N LYS A 381 17.60 -25.13 -10.28
CA LYS A 381 16.24 -25.08 -10.82
C LYS A 381 15.33 -26.05 -10.06
N VAL A 382 14.20 -25.55 -9.61
CA VAL A 382 13.25 -26.26 -8.75
C VAL A 382 11.86 -26.19 -9.37
N LEU A 383 11.15 -27.32 -9.42
CA LEU A 383 9.79 -27.44 -9.98
C LEU A 383 8.78 -27.82 -8.90
N VAL A 384 7.64 -27.15 -8.86
CA VAL A 384 6.46 -27.53 -8.07
C VAL A 384 5.35 -27.95 -9.07
N PRO A 385 5.23 -29.26 -9.39
CA PRO A 385 4.42 -29.73 -10.51
C PRO A 385 2.94 -29.94 -10.20
N LEU A 386 2.54 -29.91 -8.92
CA LEU A 386 1.19 -30.30 -8.49
C LEU A 386 0.14 -29.23 -8.79
N VAL A 387 -0.91 -29.62 -9.53
CA VAL A 387 -2.16 -28.87 -9.68
C VAL A 387 -2.76 -28.59 -8.29
N TRP A 388 -3.07 -27.33 -8.00
CA TRP A 388 -3.57 -26.87 -6.69
C TRP A 388 -2.64 -27.17 -5.51
N SER A 389 -1.33 -26.91 -5.68
CA SER A 389 -0.38 -26.98 -4.57
C SER A 389 -0.37 -25.69 -3.73
N ARG A 390 -0.43 -25.89 -2.41
CA ARG A 390 -0.21 -24.87 -1.38
C ARG A 390 1.18 -25.06 -0.77
N VAL A 391 2.10 -24.16 -1.10
CA VAL A 391 3.43 -24.07 -0.51
C VAL A 391 3.34 -23.20 0.73
N GLN A 392 3.30 -23.82 1.92
CA GLN A 392 3.24 -23.11 3.19
C GLN A 392 4.50 -23.35 4.04
N VAL A 393 5.15 -22.25 4.41
CA VAL A 393 6.41 -22.19 5.17
C VAL A 393 6.23 -21.22 6.34
N ARG A 394 6.82 -21.52 7.50
CA ARG A 394 6.65 -20.73 8.73
C ARG A 394 7.50 -19.46 8.76
N GLY A 395 8.70 -19.51 8.17
CA GLY A 395 9.66 -18.42 8.07
C GLY A 395 9.81 -17.94 6.63
N GLN A 396 11.00 -18.08 6.06
CA GLN A 396 11.34 -17.51 4.76
C GLN A 396 11.36 -18.53 3.60
N ILE A 397 10.89 -18.10 2.44
CA ILE A 397 11.23 -18.71 1.15
C ILE A 397 12.22 -17.78 0.47
N SER A 398 13.31 -18.33 -0.06
CA SER A 398 14.37 -17.50 -0.60
C SER A 398 15.06 -18.12 -1.80
N VAL A 399 15.26 -17.31 -2.85
CA VAL A 399 15.87 -17.72 -4.11
C VAL A 399 17.03 -16.76 -4.43
N TYR A 400 18.22 -17.28 -4.67
CA TYR A 400 19.43 -16.48 -4.88
C TYR A 400 20.32 -17.01 -6.02
N SER A 401 21.20 -16.16 -6.56
CA SER A 401 22.40 -16.56 -7.32
C SER A 401 22.09 -17.49 -8.51
N GLY A 402 21.30 -16.99 -9.47
CA GLY A 402 20.79 -17.75 -10.62
C GLY A 402 19.73 -18.82 -10.28
N GLY A 403 19.27 -18.88 -9.03
CA GLY A 403 18.23 -19.81 -8.59
C GLY A 403 16.90 -19.57 -9.30
N SER A 404 16.18 -20.65 -9.60
CA SER A 404 14.87 -20.61 -10.28
C SER A 404 13.85 -21.49 -9.59
N LEU A 405 12.67 -20.94 -9.32
CA LEU A 405 11.53 -21.65 -8.75
C LEU A 405 10.35 -21.61 -9.74
N ILE A 406 9.94 -22.78 -10.21
CA ILE A 406 8.95 -22.96 -11.28
C ILE A 406 7.70 -23.62 -10.70
N PHE A 407 6.53 -23.02 -10.93
CA PHE A 407 5.23 -23.53 -10.53
C PHE A 407 4.43 -23.97 -11.76
N GLY A 408 3.95 -25.22 -11.76
CA GLY A 408 3.20 -25.78 -12.88
C GLY A 408 4.06 -26.17 -14.08
N LEU A 409 3.39 -26.58 -15.15
CA LEU A 409 4.02 -27.05 -16.38
C LEU A 409 3.63 -26.12 -17.54
N SER A 410 4.60 -25.74 -18.38
CA SER A 410 4.41 -24.83 -19.52
C SER A 410 3.29 -25.24 -20.46
N ASP A 411 3.11 -26.55 -20.65
CA ASP A 411 2.15 -27.12 -21.58
C ASP A 411 0.72 -27.12 -21.02
N TYR A 412 0.55 -26.84 -19.72
CA TYR A 412 -0.72 -26.92 -18.99
C TYR A 412 -0.90 -25.77 -17.96
N PRO A 413 -0.96 -24.50 -18.39
CA PRO A 413 -1.14 -23.33 -17.52
C PRO A 413 -2.59 -23.18 -17.01
N ILE A 414 -3.09 -24.20 -16.30
CA ILE A 414 -4.49 -24.30 -15.82
C ILE A 414 -4.62 -24.35 -14.30
N SER A 415 -3.51 -24.30 -13.57
CA SER A 415 -3.45 -24.51 -12.12
C SER A 415 -3.51 -23.20 -11.35
N GLU A 416 -4.00 -23.23 -10.10
CA GLU A 416 -3.79 -22.15 -9.12
C GLU A 416 -2.75 -22.62 -8.10
N PHE A 417 -1.79 -21.77 -7.76
CA PHE A 417 -0.71 -22.04 -6.81
C PHE A 417 -0.78 -21.06 -5.64
N GLU A 418 -0.81 -21.56 -4.40
CA GLU A 418 -0.81 -20.72 -3.20
C GLU A 418 0.56 -20.77 -2.50
N LEU A 419 1.23 -19.64 -2.36
CA LEU A 419 2.48 -19.49 -1.61
C LEU A 419 2.23 -18.67 -0.33
N VAL A 420 2.52 -19.26 0.82
CA VAL A 420 2.36 -18.65 2.15
C VAL A 420 3.67 -18.73 2.91
N ALA A 421 4.26 -17.58 3.25
CA ALA A 421 5.49 -17.47 4.02
C ALA A 421 5.46 -16.19 4.89
N GLU A 422 6.38 -16.02 5.83
CA GLU A 422 6.60 -14.70 6.44
C GLU A 422 7.34 -13.77 5.49
N GLU A 423 8.39 -14.27 4.84
CA GLU A 423 9.25 -13.48 3.95
C GLU A 423 9.50 -14.21 2.62
N LEU A 424 9.41 -13.48 1.50
CA LEU A 424 9.83 -13.93 0.18
C LEU A 424 10.98 -13.03 -0.29
N LEU A 425 12.17 -13.64 -0.42
CA LEU A 425 13.42 -12.95 -0.73
C LEU A 425 13.98 -13.43 -2.07
N LEU A 426 14.18 -12.52 -3.02
CA LEU A 426 14.67 -12.80 -4.37
C LEU A 426 15.90 -11.93 -4.68
N SER A 427 17.01 -12.55 -5.10
CA SER A 427 18.26 -11.87 -5.45
C SER A 427 18.97 -12.54 -6.62
N ASP A 428 19.10 -11.90 -7.79
CA ASP A 428 19.62 -12.54 -9.01
C ASP A 428 18.89 -13.88 -9.27
N SER A 429 17.56 -13.82 -9.44
CA SER A 429 16.71 -15.01 -9.37
C SER A 429 15.40 -14.89 -10.14
N ILE A 430 14.79 -16.03 -10.46
CA ILE A 430 13.54 -16.06 -11.24
C ILE A 430 12.49 -16.96 -10.57
N ILE A 431 11.28 -16.44 -10.39
CA ILE A 431 10.08 -17.25 -10.20
C ILE A 431 9.31 -17.30 -11.52
N LYS A 432 8.96 -18.50 -11.99
CA LYS A 432 8.07 -18.71 -13.13
C LYS A 432 6.80 -19.44 -12.67
N VAL A 433 5.64 -19.01 -13.15
CA VAL A 433 4.36 -19.64 -12.82
C VAL A 433 3.56 -19.88 -14.09
N PHE A 434 3.10 -21.11 -14.29
CA PHE A 434 2.21 -21.52 -15.38
C PHE A 434 0.81 -21.79 -14.82
N GLY A 435 -0.01 -20.76 -14.79
CA GLY A 435 -1.33 -20.71 -14.16
C GLY A 435 -1.53 -19.43 -13.33
N ALA A 436 -2.48 -19.47 -12.39
CA ALA A 436 -2.72 -18.38 -11.44
C ALA A 436 -1.78 -18.48 -10.23
N PHE A 437 -1.24 -17.35 -9.80
CA PHE A 437 -0.36 -17.26 -8.62
C PHE A 437 -1.01 -16.49 -7.48
N ARG A 438 -1.11 -17.11 -6.31
CA ARG A 438 -1.61 -16.49 -5.08
C ARG A 438 -0.52 -16.47 -4.01
N VAL A 439 0.00 -15.30 -3.69
CA VAL A 439 1.02 -15.10 -2.66
C VAL A 439 0.40 -14.44 -1.44
N SER A 440 0.74 -14.90 -0.24
CA SER A 440 0.41 -14.24 1.03
C SER A 440 1.66 -14.20 1.91
N VAL A 441 2.32 -13.05 1.96
CA VAL A 441 3.56 -12.82 2.72
C VAL A 441 3.50 -11.55 3.57
N LYS A 442 4.37 -11.43 4.57
CA LYS A 442 4.56 -10.15 5.29
C LYS A 442 5.48 -9.23 4.50
N MET A 443 6.56 -9.78 3.96
CA MET A 443 7.63 -9.07 3.27
C MET A 443 7.88 -9.67 1.88
N LEU A 444 7.97 -8.83 0.85
CA LEU A 444 8.46 -9.17 -0.49
C LEU A 444 9.65 -8.27 -0.80
N LEU A 445 10.85 -8.85 -0.91
CA LEU A 445 12.07 -8.13 -1.25
C LEU A 445 12.69 -8.73 -2.50
N MET A 446 12.87 -7.90 -3.54
CA MET A 446 13.40 -8.29 -4.84
C MET A 446 14.61 -7.43 -5.21
N TRP A 447 15.65 -8.09 -5.71
CA TRP A 447 16.88 -7.47 -6.19
C TRP A 447 17.33 -8.18 -7.48
N ASP A 448 17.42 -7.48 -8.61
CA ASP A 448 17.73 -8.04 -9.94
C ASP A 448 17.03 -9.39 -10.20
N SER A 449 15.72 -9.41 -9.94
CA SER A 449 14.94 -10.65 -9.92
C SER A 449 13.60 -10.50 -10.62
N THR A 450 13.14 -11.58 -11.23
CA THR A 450 11.90 -11.59 -12.03
C THR A 450 10.87 -12.56 -11.47
N ILE A 451 9.63 -12.10 -11.28
CA ILE A 451 8.44 -12.96 -11.13
C ILE A 451 7.67 -12.89 -12.45
N GLN A 452 7.58 -14.01 -13.15
CA GLN A 452 6.89 -14.15 -14.43
C GLN A 452 5.70 -15.10 -14.29
N ILE A 453 4.50 -14.60 -14.54
CA ILE A 453 3.24 -15.34 -14.41
C ILE A 453 2.60 -15.47 -15.80
N ASP A 454 2.54 -16.69 -16.30
CA ASP A 454 1.83 -17.07 -17.50
C ASP A 454 0.52 -17.78 -17.12
N GLY A 455 -0.58 -17.04 -17.13
CA GLY A 455 -1.93 -17.57 -16.88
C GLY A 455 -2.54 -18.30 -18.08
N GLY A 456 -1.81 -18.49 -19.18
CA GLY A 456 -2.28 -19.11 -20.42
C GLY A 456 -3.33 -18.31 -21.18
N GLU A 457 -3.71 -18.83 -22.35
CA GLU A 457 -4.77 -18.24 -23.22
C GLU A 457 -6.20 -18.52 -22.70
N SER A 458 -6.33 -19.29 -21.61
CA SER A 458 -7.61 -19.76 -21.10
C SER A 458 -8.33 -18.69 -20.28
N THR A 459 -9.50 -18.27 -20.75
CA THR A 459 -10.41 -17.33 -20.04
C THR A 459 -10.93 -17.84 -18.69
N VAL A 460 -10.61 -19.08 -18.31
CA VAL A 460 -10.99 -19.70 -17.03
C VAL A 460 -9.99 -19.36 -15.91
N VAL A 461 -8.76 -18.95 -16.23
CA VAL A 461 -7.70 -18.77 -15.23
C VAL A 461 -7.95 -17.53 -14.37
N THR A 462 -7.93 -17.77 -13.06
CA THR A 462 -8.19 -16.77 -12.02
C THR A 462 -7.13 -15.67 -12.01
N ALA A 463 -7.53 -14.46 -11.61
CA ALA A 463 -6.59 -13.35 -11.44
C ALA A 463 -5.48 -13.73 -10.43
N SER A 464 -4.24 -13.40 -10.74
CA SER A 464 -3.12 -13.62 -9.82
C SER A 464 -3.07 -12.53 -8.76
N VAL A 465 -2.78 -12.91 -7.52
CA VAL A 465 -2.94 -12.08 -6.32
C VAL A 465 -1.70 -12.15 -5.45
N LEU A 466 -1.05 -11.02 -5.21
CA LEU A 466 0.08 -10.88 -4.29
C LEU A 466 -0.37 -10.05 -3.06
N GLU A 467 -0.66 -10.72 -1.95
CA GLU A 467 -0.90 -10.12 -0.64
C GLU A 467 0.44 -9.94 0.10
N VAL A 468 0.89 -8.71 0.28
CA VAL A 468 2.12 -8.33 0.98
C VAL A 468 1.81 -7.40 2.15
N ARG A 469 1.71 -7.94 3.37
CA ARG A 469 1.12 -7.20 4.50
C ARG A 469 1.91 -5.95 4.91
N ASN A 470 3.23 -6.01 4.98
CA ASN A 470 4.04 -4.94 5.59
C ASN A 470 4.88 -4.17 4.56
N LEU A 471 5.62 -4.85 3.69
CA LEU A 471 6.60 -4.19 2.81
C LEU A 471 6.83 -4.97 1.52
N ALA A 472 6.62 -4.31 0.39
CA ALA A 472 7.05 -4.75 -0.94
C ALA A 472 8.13 -3.78 -1.46
N VAL A 473 9.34 -4.27 -1.72
CA VAL A 473 10.43 -3.48 -2.32
C VAL A 473 11.03 -4.21 -3.51
N LEU A 474 11.05 -3.53 -4.65
CA LEU A 474 11.77 -3.92 -5.86
C LEU A 474 13.00 -3.02 -6.01
N ARG A 475 14.13 -3.62 -6.41
CA ARG A 475 15.41 -2.95 -6.65
C ARG A 475 16.14 -3.53 -7.85
N GLN A 476 16.93 -2.67 -8.51
CA GLN A 476 17.86 -3.03 -9.59
C GLN A 476 17.19 -3.91 -10.65
N ASN A 477 16.40 -3.33 -11.56
CA ASN A 477 15.78 -4.06 -12.66
C ASN A 477 14.88 -5.24 -12.23
N SER A 478 14.26 -5.16 -11.04
CA SER A 478 13.35 -6.20 -10.54
C SER A 478 11.95 -6.10 -11.18
N VAL A 479 11.45 -7.19 -11.77
CA VAL A 479 10.20 -7.17 -12.55
C VAL A 479 9.19 -8.18 -12.02
N VAL A 480 7.96 -7.74 -11.77
CA VAL A 480 6.78 -8.61 -11.63
C VAL A 480 5.94 -8.46 -12.89
N SER A 481 5.65 -9.56 -13.58
CA SER A 481 4.93 -9.55 -14.86
C SER A 481 3.86 -10.63 -14.91
N SER A 482 2.69 -10.29 -15.46
CA SER A 482 1.64 -11.25 -15.79
C SER A 482 0.99 -10.94 -17.14
N ASN A 483 0.71 -11.97 -17.93
CA ASN A 483 -0.11 -11.86 -19.16
C ASN A 483 -1.62 -11.85 -18.89
N THR A 484 -2.04 -12.02 -17.64
CA THR A 484 -3.46 -11.94 -17.22
C THR A 484 -3.65 -10.83 -16.17
N ASN A 485 -4.74 -10.90 -15.40
CA ASN A 485 -5.07 -9.92 -14.38
C ASN A 485 -4.16 -10.11 -13.15
N LEU A 486 -3.50 -9.04 -12.72
CA LEU A 486 -2.59 -9.02 -11.57
C LEU A 486 -3.10 -8.05 -10.50
N ALA A 487 -3.23 -8.54 -9.27
CA ALA A 487 -3.63 -7.75 -8.11
C ALA A 487 -2.52 -7.76 -7.05
N LEU A 488 -2.12 -6.59 -6.56
CA LEU A 488 -1.27 -6.46 -5.38
C LEU A 488 -2.08 -5.81 -4.26
N TYR A 489 -2.14 -6.49 -3.11
CA TYR A 489 -2.77 -5.99 -1.89
C TYR A 489 -1.69 -5.88 -0.81
N GLY A 490 -1.70 -4.83 0.00
CA GLY A 490 -0.81 -4.75 1.15
C GLY A 490 -1.23 -3.69 2.14
N GLN A 491 -0.81 -3.76 3.40
CA GLN A 491 -1.23 -2.79 4.44
C GLN A 491 -0.14 -1.77 4.80
N GLY A 492 1.06 -1.92 4.22
CA GLY A 492 2.21 -1.04 4.46
C GLY A 492 2.70 -0.37 3.18
N LEU A 493 3.99 -0.54 2.86
CA LEU A 493 4.66 0.23 1.80
C LEU A 493 4.89 -0.60 0.53
N LEU A 494 4.67 0.00 -0.63
CA LEU A 494 5.10 -0.52 -1.94
C LEU A 494 6.12 0.45 -2.55
N GLN A 495 7.35 -0.02 -2.77
CA GLN A 495 8.42 0.81 -3.33
C GLN A 495 9.11 0.14 -4.52
N LEU A 496 9.08 0.82 -5.66
CA LEU A 496 10.00 0.60 -6.77
C LEU A 496 11.13 1.63 -6.63
N THR A 497 12.40 1.24 -6.67
CA THR A 497 13.50 2.12 -6.22
C THR A 497 14.70 2.24 -7.14
N GLY A 498 14.68 1.60 -8.32
CA GLY A 498 15.71 1.74 -9.33
C GLY A 498 15.21 1.68 -10.77
N ASP A 499 16.14 1.98 -11.69
CA ASP A 499 15.95 1.86 -13.12
C ASP A 499 15.59 0.40 -13.50
N GLY A 500 14.59 0.26 -14.37
CA GLY A 500 14.12 -1.05 -14.85
C GLY A 500 13.17 -1.78 -13.90
N ASP A 501 13.02 -1.35 -12.64
CA ASP A 501 12.05 -1.95 -11.72
C ASP A 501 10.63 -1.79 -12.28
N ALA A 502 9.87 -2.88 -12.44
CA ALA A 502 8.56 -2.81 -13.08
C ALA A 502 7.51 -3.76 -12.50
N ILE A 503 6.26 -3.31 -12.48
CA ILE A 503 5.09 -4.17 -12.25
C ILE A 503 4.17 -4.04 -13.46
N LYS A 504 3.99 -5.17 -14.16
CA LYS A 504 3.28 -5.25 -15.44
C LYS A 504 2.16 -6.28 -15.40
N GLY A 505 0.99 -5.92 -15.91
CA GLY A 505 -0.15 -6.84 -16.01
C GLY A 505 -1.04 -6.50 -17.20
N GLN A 506 -1.89 -7.44 -17.63
CA GLN A 506 -2.92 -7.13 -18.61
C GLN A 506 -4.00 -6.21 -18.02
N ARG A 507 -4.36 -6.45 -16.75
CA ARG A 507 -4.93 -5.46 -15.86
C ARG A 507 -4.16 -5.48 -14.54
N LEU A 508 -3.90 -4.31 -13.98
CA LEU A 508 -3.19 -4.15 -12.71
C LEU A 508 -4.08 -3.44 -11.70
N SER A 509 -4.22 -4.00 -10.49
CA SER A 509 -4.82 -3.30 -9.35
C SER A 509 -3.87 -3.30 -8.17
N LEU A 510 -3.61 -2.11 -7.63
CA LEU A 510 -2.84 -1.90 -6.40
C LEU A 510 -3.80 -1.38 -5.33
N SER A 511 -3.90 -2.04 -4.17
CA SER A 511 -4.76 -1.52 -3.12
C SER A 511 -4.36 -1.82 -1.68
N LEU A 512 -4.96 -1.06 -0.76
CA LEU A 512 -4.77 -1.07 0.70
C LEU A 512 -3.43 -0.50 1.19
N PHE A 513 -2.45 -0.27 0.31
CA PHE A 513 -1.11 0.20 0.68
C PHE A 513 -1.17 1.59 1.33
N TYR A 514 -0.43 1.81 2.40
CA TYR A 514 -0.32 3.12 3.03
C TYR A 514 0.34 4.15 2.09
N ASN A 515 1.45 3.78 1.46
CA ASN A 515 2.16 4.61 0.49
C ASN A 515 2.68 3.74 -0.67
N VAL A 516 2.48 4.23 -1.88
CA VAL A 516 2.99 3.65 -3.13
C VAL A 516 3.99 4.64 -3.74
N THR A 517 5.27 4.25 -3.84
CA THR A 517 6.32 5.07 -4.45
C THR A 517 6.84 4.42 -5.73
N VAL A 518 6.63 5.07 -6.87
CA VAL A 518 7.23 4.70 -8.16
C VAL A 518 8.50 5.52 -8.33
N GLY A 519 9.66 4.94 -8.03
CA GLY A 519 10.96 5.60 -8.14
C GLY A 519 11.34 6.01 -9.57
N PRO A 520 12.36 6.87 -9.73
CA PRO A 520 12.87 7.25 -11.04
C PRO A 520 13.34 6.01 -11.81
N GLY A 521 13.06 5.97 -13.11
CA GLY A 521 13.37 4.82 -13.98
C GLY A 521 12.51 3.57 -13.76
N SER A 522 11.62 3.56 -12.75
CA SER A 522 10.68 2.48 -12.50
C SER A 522 9.38 2.63 -13.32
N LEU A 523 8.67 1.51 -13.56
CA LEU A 523 7.52 1.44 -14.47
C LEU A 523 6.34 0.64 -13.88
N LEU A 524 5.20 1.30 -13.65
CA LEU A 524 3.91 0.62 -13.48
C LEU A 524 3.18 0.60 -14.82
N GLN A 525 2.72 -0.58 -15.27
CA GLN A 525 2.16 -0.73 -16.61
C GLN A 525 0.96 -1.69 -16.66
N ALA A 526 -0.16 -1.23 -17.20
CA ALA A 526 -1.23 -2.09 -17.70
C ALA A 526 -2.09 -1.36 -18.75
N PRO A 527 -2.32 -1.90 -19.96
CA PRO A 527 -2.01 -3.27 -20.39
C PRO A 527 -0.54 -3.47 -20.78
N LEU A 528 -0.19 -4.70 -21.18
CA LEU A 528 1.10 -5.03 -21.78
C LEU A 528 1.30 -4.30 -23.14
N ASP A 529 2.54 -4.27 -23.63
CA ASP A 529 2.92 -3.46 -24.82
C ASP A 529 2.55 -4.09 -26.17
N ASP A 530 1.94 -5.26 -26.22
CA ASP A 530 1.43 -5.85 -27.45
C ASP A 530 0.03 -5.32 -27.82
N ASP A 531 -0.23 -5.18 -29.12
CA ASP A 531 -1.45 -4.54 -29.61
C ASP A 531 -2.72 -5.37 -29.34
N ALA A 532 -2.60 -6.69 -29.18
CA ALA A 532 -3.69 -7.58 -28.80
C ALA A 532 -4.14 -7.33 -27.35
N SER A 533 -3.19 -7.22 -26.42
CA SER A 533 -3.40 -6.80 -25.03
C SER A 533 -4.07 -5.43 -24.95
N ARG A 534 -3.57 -4.44 -25.71
CA ARG A 534 -4.14 -3.08 -25.76
C ARG A 534 -5.60 -3.08 -26.23
N GLY A 535 -5.87 -3.68 -27.38
CA GLY A 535 -7.22 -3.77 -27.94
C GLY A 535 -8.20 -4.51 -27.03
N THR A 536 -7.75 -5.55 -26.31
CA THR A 536 -8.61 -6.36 -25.43
C THR A 536 -9.21 -5.55 -24.28
N VAL A 537 -8.51 -4.54 -23.73
CA VAL A 537 -9.05 -3.71 -22.64
C VAL A 537 -10.00 -2.64 -23.17
N THR A 538 -9.69 -1.99 -24.29
CA THR A 538 -10.44 -0.81 -24.77
C THR A 538 -11.66 -1.16 -25.62
N LYS A 539 -11.65 -2.29 -26.34
CA LYS A 539 -12.67 -2.67 -27.34
C LYS A 539 -14.13 -2.55 -26.89
N HIS A 540 -14.44 -2.90 -25.64
CA HIS A 540 -15.82 -2.81 -25.12
C HIS A 540 -16.34 -1.38 -24.90
N LEU A 541 -15.44 -0.38 -24.86
CA LEU A 541 -15.77 1.01 -24.57
C LEU A 541 -15.73 1.90 -25.82
N CYS A 542 -14.93 1.53 -26.82
CA CYS A 542 -14.71 2.31 -28.04
C CYS A 542 -15.99 2.59 -28.85
N ASP A 543 -16.95 1.66 -28.82
CA ASP A 543 -18.23 1.78 -29.54
C ASP A 543 -19.33 2.49 -28.71
N THR A 544 -19.05 2.89 -27.47
CA THR A 544 -20.08 3.35 -26.52
C THR A 544 -19.78 4.73 -25.91
N GLN A 545 -20.75 5.65 -25.98
CA GLN A 545 -20.71 6.95 -25.26
C GLN A 545 -21.19 6.85 -23.80
N ARG A 546 -21.32 5.63 -23.26
CA ARG A 546 -21.91 5.44 -21.92
C ARG A 546 -20.79 5.26 -20.90
N CYS A 547 -20.61 6.28 -20.06
CA CYS A 547 -19.67 6.20 -18.93
C CYS A 547 -19.92 4.92 -18.09
N PRO A 548 -18.90 4.07 -17.89
CA PRO A 548 -18.96 2.95 -16.95
C PRO A 548 -19.30 3.42 -15.54
N ILE A 549 -20.26 2.76 -14.90
CA ILE A 549 -20.71 3.13 -13.55
C ILE A 549 -19.58 2.96 -12.51
N ASP A 550 -18.69 2.00 -12.73
CA ASP A 550 -17.52 1.71 -11.88
C ASP A 550 -16.47 2.84 -11.88
N LEU A 551 -16.51 3.78 -12.84
CA LEU A 551 -15.64 4.96 -12.89
C LEU A 551 -16.24 6.18 -12.17
N ILE A 552 -17.57 6.28 -12.07
CA ILE A 552 -18.26 7.38 -11.36
C ILE A 552 -18.48 7.02 -9.89
N THR A 553 -18.92 5.78 -9.65
CA THR A 553 -19.23 5.20 -8.35
C THR A 553 -18.51 3.85 -8.22
N PRO A 554 -17.18 3.85 -7.98
CA PRO A 554 -16.43 2.61 -7.79
C PRO A 554 -16.97 1.77 -6.62
N PRO A 555 -16.87 0.44 -6.69
CA PRO A 555 -17.18 -0.43 -5.57
C PRO A 555 -16.19 -0.22 -4.42
N ASP A 556 -16.70 -0.14 -3.19
CA ASP A 556 -15.87 0.09 -1.99
C ASP A 556 -14.82 -1.00 -1.74
N ASP A 557 -15.07 -2.22 -2.21
CA ASP A 557 -14.32 -3.43 -1.83
C ASP A 557 -12.98 -3.60 -2.58
N CYS A 558 -12.78 -2.89 -3.69
CA CYS A 558 -11.50 -2.84 -4.43
C CYS A 558 -10.89 -4.17 -4.89
N HIS A 559 -11.68 -5.24 -4.87
CA HIS A 559 -11.25 -6.53 -5.39
C HIS A 559 -11.25 -6.53 -6.92
N VAL A 560 -10.21 -7.15 -7.49
CA VAL A 560 -10.12 -7.39 -8.93
C VAL A 560 -11.20 -8.38 -9.36
N ASN A 561 -12.18 -7.87 -10.10
CA ASN A 561 -13.18 -8.68 -10.79
C ASN A 561 -12.96 -8.55 -12.31
N TYR A 562 -13.20 -9.64 -13.04
CA TYR A 562 -12.98 -9.72 -14.50
C TYR A 562 -13.89 -8.78 -15.31
N THR A 563 -14.97 -8.28 -14.71
CA THR A 563 -15.94 -7.35 -15.32
C THR A 563 -15.49 -5.90 -15.36
N LEU A 564 -14.41 -5.52 -14.65
CA LEU A 564 -14.05 -4.12 -14.43
C LEU A 564 -13.47 -3.45 -15.67
N SER A 565 -13.85 -2.18 -15.90
CA SER A 565 -13.56 -1.45 -17.15
C SER A 565 -12.18 -0.78 -17.24
N PHE A 566 -11.33 -0.91 -16.22
CA PHE A 566 -10.02 -0.22 -16.18
C PHE A 566 -8.85 -1.14 -16.57
N SER A 567 -7.72 -0.53 -16.96
CA SER A 567 -6.46 -1.25 -17.15
C SER A 567 -5.58 -1.17 -15.90
N LEU A 568 -5.49 0.01 -15.27
CA LEU A 568 -4.70 0.23 -14.05
C LEU A 568 -5.58 0.88 -12.99
N GLN A 569 -5.69 0.25 -11.83
CA GLN A 569 -6.44 0.76 -10.66
C GLN A 569 -5.51 0.96 -9.47
N ILE A 570 -5.70 2.08 -8.77
CA ILE A 570 -5.16 2.30 -7.42
C ILE A 570 -6.34 2.58 -6.48
N CYS A 571 -6.45 1.82 -5.39
CA CYS A 571 -7.51 1.98 -4.40
C CYS A 571 -6.98 2.04 -2.95
N ARG A 572 -7.58 2.89 -2.10
CA ARG A 572 -7.33 2.91 -0.63
C ARG A 572 -5.83 3.05 -0.35
N VAL A 573 -5.25 4.11 -0.92
CA VAL A 573 -3.85 4.51 -0.70
C VAL A 573 -3.85 5.90 -0.07
N GLU A 574 -3.10 6.13 1.01
CA GLU A 574 -3.03 7.50 1.55
C GLU A 574 -2.25 8.38 0.57
N ASP A 575 -0.99 8.07 0.34
CA ASP A 575 -0.09 8.87 -0.50
C ASP A 575 0.46 8.06 -1.68
N LEU A 576 0.31 8.60 -2.90
CA LEU A 576 0.90 8.08 -4.13
C LEU A 576 1.97 9.04 -4.65
N LEU A 577 3.22 8.58 -4.70
CA LEU A 577 4.36 9.34 -5.21
C LEU A 577 4.87 8.74 -6.52
N VAL A 578 4.95 9.55 -7.58
CA VAL A 578 5.35 9.13 -8.92
C VAL A 578 6.55 9.95 -9.39
N ASN A 579 7.73 9.33 -9.36
CA ASN A 579 8.99 9.86 -9.92
C ASN A 579 9.39 9.11 -11.20
N GLY A 580 8.88 7.89 -11.40
CA GLY A 580 9.01 7.11 -12.63
C GLY A 580 7.78 7.24 -13.54
N ILE A 581 7.48 6.17 -14.27
CA ILE A 581 6.40 6.14 -15.27
C ILE A 581 5.25 5.25 -14.79
N MET A 582 4.03 5.79 -14.85
CA MET A 582 2.79 5.03 -14.77
C MET A 582 2.09 5.07 -16.13
N LYS A 583 1.96 3.90 -16.79
CA LYS A 583 1.40 3.76 -18.14
C LYS A 583 0.12 2.92 -18.13
N GLY A 584 -0.97 3.42 -18.73
CA GLY A 584 -2.15 2.57 -18.96
C GLY A 584 -3.30 3.19 -19.75
N SER A 585 -4.08 2.34 -20.43
CA SER A 585 -5.24 2.74 -21.24
C SER A 585 -6.34 3.44 -20.43
N ILE A 586 -6.66 2.91 -19.27
CA ILE A 586 -7.67 3.46 -18.35
C ILE A 586 -7.09 3.41 -16.95
N ILE A 587 -6.58 4.55 -16.50
CA ILE A 587 -5.98 4.75 -15.18
C ILE A 587 -7.07 5.26 -14.24
N HIS A 588 -7.42 4.49 -13.21
CA HIS A 588 -8.40 4.87 -12.21
C HIS A 588 -7.77 4.88 -10.80
N ILE A 589 -7.51 6.08 -10.27
CA ILE A 589 -7.00 6.27 -8.91
C ILE A 589 -8.18 6.70 -8.03
N HIS A 590 -8.71 5.82 -7.20
CA HIS A 590 -9.88 6.09 -6.38
C HIS A 590 -9.62 5.88 -4.89
N ARG A 591 -10.32 6.65 -4.03
CA ARG A 591 -10.10 6.63 -2.58
C ARG A 591 -8.61 6.76 -2.21
N ALA A 592 -7.92 7.63 -2.95
CA ALA A 592 -6.58 8.11 -2.61
C ALA A 592 -6.69 9.44 -1.85
N ARG A 593 -5.73 9.77 -0.97
CA ARG A 593 -5.73 11.05 -0.26
C ARG A 593 -4.86 12.09 -0.97
N THR A 594 -3.60 11.79 -1.25
CA THR A 594 -2.72 12.68 -2.04
C THR A 594 -2.09 11.93 -3.22
N VAL A 595 -1.94 12.65 -4.33
CA VAL A 595 -1.18 12.19 -5.50
C VAL A 595 -0.14 13.26 -5.81
N ILE A 596 1.13 12.85 -5.87
CA ILE A 596 2.27 13.71 -6.14
C ILE A 596 3.00 13.13 -7.36
N VAL A 597 3.08 13.89 -8.45
CA VAL A 597 3.90 13.55 -9.62
C VAL A 597 5.12 14.47 -9.61
N ASP A 598 6.27 13.93 -9.25
CA ASP A 598 7.54 14.67 -9.13
C ASP A 598 8.10 15.06 -10.51
N THR A 599 9.20 15.83 -10.58
CA THR A 599 9.68 16.48 -11.81
C THR A 599 9.93 15.53 -12.99
N ASP A 600 10.51 14.36 -12.72
CA ASP A 600 10.77 13.32 -13.72
C ASP A 600 9.59 12.33 -13.89
N GLY A 601 8.56 12.49 -13.05
CA GLY A 601 7.38 11.65 -13.01
C GLY A 601 6.45 11.85 -14.20
N MET A 602 5.91 10.74 -14.71
CA MET A 602 4.91 10.75 -15.77
C MET A 602 3.78 9.77 -15.48
N ILE A 603 2.54 10.27 -15.41
CA ILE A 603 1.34 9.43 -15.53
C ILE A 603 0.82 9.61 -16.95
N THR A 604 0.79 8.53 -17.74
CA THR A 604 0.44 8.58 -19.16
C THR A 604 -0.58 7.51 -19.57
N ALA A 605 -1.63 7.99 -20.23
CA ALA A 605 -2.57 7.20 -21.01
C ALA A 605 -2.45 7.54 -22.52
N SER A 606 -1.42 8.27 -22.94
CA SER A 606 -1.21 8.60 -24.36
C SER A 606 -1.02 7.34 -25.20
N GLU A 607 -1.53 7.34 -26.44
CA GLU A 607 -1.38 6.23 -27.41
C GLU A 607 -2.00 4.89 -26.97
N LEU A 608 -2.92 4.91 -26.00
CA LEU A 608 -3.52 3.72 -25.38
C LEU A 608 -5.06 3.71 -25.36
N GLY A 609 -5.69 4.59 -26.14
CA GLY A 609 -7.13 4.65 -26.34
C GLY A 609 -7.64 3.64 -27.36
N CYS A 610 -8.53 4.10 -28.25
CA CYS A 610 -9.15 3.26 -29.26
C CYS A 610 -8.41 3.33 -30.60
N THR A 611 -8.24 2.18 -31.26
CA THR A 611 -7.80 2.08 -32.66
C THR A 611 -8.92 2.53 -33.61
N GLU A 612 -10.12 2.00 -33.36
CA GLU A 612 -11.38 2.39 -34.00
C GLU A 612 -12.36 2.88 -32.94
N GLY A 613 -13.14 3.91 -33.24
CA GLY A 613 -14.15 4.43 -32.32
C GLY A 613 -15.08 5.43 -33.01
N ILE A 614 -15.94 6.07 -32.22
CA ILE A 614 -17.04 6.90 -32.72
C ILE A 614 -16.57 8.09 -33.56
N GLY A 615 -15.38 8.64 -33.26
CA GLY A 615 -14.75 9.71 -34.03
C GLY A 615 -13.61 9.23 -34.92
N LYS A 616 -13.65 7.98 -35.40
CA LYS A 616 -12.66 7.42 -36.33
C LYS A 616 -12.40 8.37 -37.51
N GLY A 617 -11.13 8.60 -37.82
CA GLY A 617 -10.72 9.36 -39.00
C GLY A 617 -10.95 8.57 -40.28
N ASN A 618 -11.52 9.18 -41.32
CA ASN A 618 -11.80 8.50 -42.59
C ASN A 618 -10.54 8.40 -43.46
N PHE A 619 -10.31 7.23 -44.07
CA PHE A 619 -9.28 7.04 -45.09
C PHE A 619 -9.89 6.87 -46.48
N LEU A 620 -9.57 7.77 -47.41
CA LEU A 620 -10.12 7.78 -48.78
C LEU A 620 -9.00 7.96 -49.81
N ASN A 621 -8.69 6.88 -50.55
CA ASN A 621 -7.76 6.89 -51.68
C ASN A 621 -6.37 7.50 -51.39
N GLY A 622 -5.86 7.34 -50.16
CA GLY A 622 -4.56 7.88 -49.73
C GLY A 622 -4.65 9.11 -48.81
N ALA A 623 -5.79 9.81 -48.79
CA ALA A 623 -6.03 10.89 -47.84
C ALA A 623 -6.59 10.31 -46.53
N GLY A 624 -5.83 10.40 -45.43
CA GLY A 624 -6.28 10.06 -44.08
C GLY A 624 -6.70 11.31 -43.30
N GLY A 625 -7.98 11.46 -42.99
CA GLY A 625 -8.45 12.47 -42.06
C GLY A 625 -8.10 12.07 -40.62
N GLY A 626 -7.75 13.05 -39.78
CA GLY A 626 -7.46 12.82 -38.36
C GLY A 626 -8.71 12.38 -37.60
N ALA A 627 -8.54 11.65 -36.50
CA ALA A 627 -9.65 11.29 -35.62
C ALA A 627 -10.17 12.51 -34.84
N GLY A 628 -11.44 12.50 -34.46
CA GLY A 628 -12.04 13.49 -33.56
C GLY A 628 -12.37 12.89 -32.20
N HIS A 629 -12.21 13.67 -31.15
CA HIS A 629 -12.70 13.45 -29.78
C HIS A 629 -12.35 14.73 -29.02
N GLY A 630 -13.23 15.26 -28.16
CA GLY A 630 -13.05 16.60 -27.59
C GLY A 630 -13.37 17.71 -28.60
N GLY A 631 -12.52 17.82 -29.63
CA GLY A 631 -12.72 18.61 -30.85
C GLY A 631 -12.73 17.75 -32.13
N LYS A 632 -13.03 18.36 -33.27
CA LYS A 632 -13.07 17.69 -34.58
C LYS A 632 -11.66 17.42 -35.14
N GLY A 633 -11.47 16.25 -35.78
CA GLY A 633 -10.25 15.94 -36.53
C GLY A 633 -10.13 16.75 -37.82
N GLY A 634 -8.91 17.09 -38.20
CA GLY A 634 -8.59 17.80 -39.45
C GLY A 634 -8.77 16.88 -40.67
N SER A 635 -9.16 17.45 -41.81
CA SER A 635 -9.21 16.70 -43.07
C SER A 635 -7.82 16.43 -43.63
N GLY A 636 -7.64 15.24 -44.22
CA GLY A 636 -6.45 14.88 -44.97
C GLY A 636 -6.64 15.18 -46.46
N TYR A 637 -5.54 15.42 -47.18
CA TYR A 637 -5.57 15.80 -48.59
C TYR A 637 -4.48 15.09 -49.39
N PHE A 638 -4.85 14.31 -50.40
CA PHE A 638 -3.89 13.57 -51.23
C PHE A 638 -4.33 13.54 -52.69
N ASN A 639 -3.43 13.92 -53.61
CA ASN A 639 -3.65 13.90 -55.06
C ASN A 639 -4.99 14.52 -55.51
N GLY A 640 -5.37 15.67 -54.93
CA GLY A 640 -6.60 16.38 -55.27
C GLY A 640 -7.89 15.79 -54.66
N ARG A 641 -7.77 14.86 -53.70
CA ARG A 641 -8.90 14.27 -52.96
C ARG A 641 -8.76 14.62 -51.48
N GLU A 642 -9.84 15.16 -50.92
CA GLU A 642 -9.98 15.42 -49.48
C GLU A 642 -10.66 14.23 -48.78
N SER A 643 -10.21 13.89 -47.57
CA SER A 643 -10.90 12.99 -46.65
C SER A 643 -11.23 13.72 -45.36
N ILE A 644 -12.52 13.74 -44.99
CA ILE A 644 -13.02 14.50 -43.84
C ILE A 644 -12.60 13.80 -42.53
N GLY A 645 -11.99 14.55 -41.62
CA GLY A 645 -11.63 14.08 -40.28
C GLY A 645 -12.85 13.75 -39.40
N GLY A 646 -12.60 12.95 -38.36
CA GLY A 646 -13.61 12.45 -37.44
C GLY A 646 -14.35 13.56 -36.68
N ASN A 647 -15.62 13.32 -36.36
CA ASN A 647 -16.46 14.25 -35.62
C ASN A 647 -16.08 14.31 -34.13
N GLU A 648 -16.38 15.43 -33.48
CA GLU A 648 -16.35 15.51 -32.02
C GLU A 648 -17.45 14.62 -31.39
N TYR A 649 -17.17 14.05 -30.22
CA TYR A 649 -18.14 13.30 -29.41
C TYR A 649 -17.78 13.32 -27.93
N GLY A 650 -18.64 12.75 -27.09
CA GLY A 650 -18.48 12.66 -25.64
C GLY A 650 -18.97 13.89 -24.88
N ASN A 651 -19.10 13.77 -23.56
CA ASN A 651 -19.69 14.83 -22.72
C ASN A 651 -18.62 15.77 -22.14
N ALA A 652 -18.69 17.07 -22.45
CA ALA A 652 -17.73 18.06 -21.94
C ALA A 652 -17.81 18.28 -20.41
N ILE A 653 -18.94 18.02 -19.75
CA ILE A 653 -19.16 18.27 -18.30
C ILE A 653 -18.91 17.02 -17.44
N LEU A 654 -18.91 15.84 -18.05
CA LEU A 654 -18.56 14.58 -17.40
C LEU A 654 -17.98 13.62 -18.45
N PRO A 655 -16.75 13.88 -18.94
CA PRO A 655 -16.14 13.07 -19.97
C PRO A 655 -15.73 11.71 -19.40
N CYS A 656 -16.10 10.65 -20.12
CA CYS A 656 -15.79 9.26 -19.78
C CYS A 656 -15.51 8.42 -21.03
N GLU A 657 -15.08 9.05 -22.11
CA GLU A 657 -14.86 8.42 -23.40
C GLU A 657 -13.36 8.32 -23.70
N LEU A 658 -12.94 7.24 -24.35
CA LEU A 658 -11.59 7.10 -24.89
C LEU A 658 -11.47 7.93 -26.18
N GLY A 659 -10.26 8.42 -26.49
CA GLY A 659 -9.95 9.00 -27.80
C GLY A 659 -10.02 7.95 -28.90
N SER A 660 -10.54 8.34 -30.07
CA SER A 660 -10.60 7.53 -31.29
C SER A 660 -9.29 7.61 -32.10
N GLY A 661 -9.02 6.55 -32.85
CA GLY A 661 -7.89 6.41 -33.76
C GLY A 661 -8.24 6.53 -35.23
N THR A 662 -7.27 6.21 -36.10
CA THR A 662 -7.48 6.11 -37.55
C THR A 662 -6.95 4.76 -38.07
N GLU A 663 -7.59 4.24 -39.11
CA GLU A 663 -7.22 2.94 -39.70
C GLU A 663 -6.86 3.10 -41.17
N GLY A 664 -5.83 2.38 -41.61
CA GLY A 664 -5.51 2.23 -43.03
C GLY A 664 -6.51 1.35 -43.80
N PRO A 665 -6.36 1.21 -45.12
CA PRO A 665 -7.32 0.46 -45.95
C PRO A 665 -7.22 -1.07 -45.81
N ASN A 666 -6.17 -1.59 -45.17
CA ASN A 666 -5.94 -2.99 -44.79
C ASN A 666 -5.02 -3.00 -43.55
N GLU A 667 -5.07 -4.06 -42.73
CA GLU A 667 -4.19 -4.28 -41.55
C GLU A 667 -2.69 -4.07 -41.85
N SER A 668 -2.25 -4.41 -43.06
CA SER A 668 -0.86 -4.27 -43.52
C SER A 668 -0.31 -2.84 -43.54
N TYR A 669 -1.18 -1.82 -43.46
CA TYR A 669 -0.79 -0.41 -43.53
C TYR A 669 -0.68 0.28 -42.16
N GLY A 670 -0.98 -0.44 -41.08
CA GLY A 670 -0.97 0.08 -39.71
C GLY A 670 -2.25 0.84 -39.34
N HIS A 671 -2.36 1.13 -38.06
CA HIS A 671 -3.39 1.94 -37.43
C HIS A 671 -2.74 3.02 -36.57
N VAL A 672 -3.52 4.01 -36.15
CA VAL A 672 -3.11 5.09 -35.24
C VAL A 672 -4.07 5.09 -34.06
N VAL A 673 -3.55 5.05 -32.82
CA VAL A 673 -4.37 4.95 -31.61
C VAL A 673 -4.74 6.33 -31.05
N GLY A 674 -5.98 6.49 -30.56
CA GLY A 674 -6.35 7.66 -29.77
C GLY A 674 -5.72 7.67 -28.36
N GLY A 675 -5.91 8.77 -27.63
CA GLY A 675 -5.52 8.88 -26.22
C GLY A 675 -6.46 8.09 -25.30
N GLY A 676 -5.91 7.54 -24.22
CA GLY A 676 -6.65 6.79 -23.20
C GLY A 676 -7.43 7.68 -22.23
N MET A 677 -7.72 7.15 -21.04
CA MET A 677 -8.52 7.82 -20.01
C MET A 677 -7.81 7.82 -18.66
N ILE A 678 -7.85 8.96 -17.97
CA ILE A 678 -7.36 9.09 -16.59
C ILE A 678 -8.48 9.62 -15.72
N VAL A 679 -8.84 8.87 -14.68
CA VAL A 679 -9.85 9.24 -13.68
C VAL A 679 -9.18 9.25 -12.30
N MET A 680 -9.27 10.37 -11.58
CA MET A 680 -8.74 10.50 -10.21
C MET A 680 -9.83 10.95 -9.24
N GLY A 681 -9.96 10.27 -8.10
CA GLY A 681 -11.02 10.46 -7.12
C GLY A 681 -12.39 9.95 -7.60
N SER A 682 -13.43 10.21 -6.82
CA SER A 682 -14.83 9.96 -7.19
C SER A 682 -15.76 10.97 -6.52
N ILE A 683 -17.06 10.96 -6.86
CA ILE A 683 -18.06 11.84 -6.22
C ILE A 683 -18.16 11.60 -4.70
N GLN A 684 -18.01 10.35 -4.26
CA GLN A 684 -18.06 9.97 -2.84
C GLN A 684 -16.72 10.22 -2.13
N TRP A 685 -15.62 9.88 -2.81
CA TRP A 685 -14.25 9.95 -2.29
C TRP A 685 -13.38 10.82 -3.20
N PRO A 686 -13.54 12.17 -3.17
CA PRO A 686 -12.71 13.08 -3.94
C PRO A 686 -11.30 13.19 -3.32
N LEU A 687 -10.29 13.28 -4.18
CA LEU A 687 -8.90 13.44 -3.82
C LEU A 687 -8.70 14.71 -2.96
N LEU A 688 -7.88 14.66 -1.92
CA LEU A 688 -7.62 15.84 -1.08
C LEU A 688 -6.72 16.84 -1.81
N ARG A 689 -5.64 16.35 -2.44
CA ARG A 689 -4.70 17.17 -3.20
C ARG A 689 -4.07 16.40 -4.36
N LEU A 690 -3.96 17.07 -5.51
CA LEU A 690 -3.11 16.66 -6.63
C LEU A 690 -1.99 17.70 -6.80
N ASP A 691 -0.73 17.28 -6.58
CA ASP A 691 0.46 18.09 -6.79
C ASP A 691 1.22 17.58 -8.02
N LEU A 692 1.34 18.43 -9.04
CA LEU A 692 1.99 18.13 -10.32
C LEU A 692 3.24 19.00 -10.50
N TYR A 693 4.40 18.34 -10.51
CA TYR A 693 5.70 18.88 -10.89
C TYR A 693 6.15 18.34 -12.26
N GLY A 694 5.88 17.06 -12.53
CA GLY A 694 6.15 16.39 -13.80
C GLY A 694 5.00 16.49 -14.81
N SER A 695 4.58 15.35 -15.38
CA SER A 695 3.60 15.33 -16.48
C SER A 695 2.44 14.35 -16.30
N LEU A 696 1.25 14.79 -16.73
CA LEU A 696 0.01 14.02 -16.78
C LEU A 696 -0.54 14.09 -18.21
N ARG A 697 -0.53 12.96 -18.94
CA ARG A 697 -0.76 12.95 -20.40
C ARG A 697 -1.80 11.92 -20.83
N ALA A 698 -2.68 12.29 -21.75
CA ALA A 698 -3.57 11.39 -22.47
C ALA A 698 -3.68 11.84 -23.94
N ASP A 699 -2.55 11.97 -24.62
CA ASP A 699 -2.44 12.46 -25.99
C ASP A 699 -2.73 11.38 -27.04
N GLY A 700 -3.15 11.78 -28.23
CA GLY A 700 -3.32 10.87 -29.38
C GLY A 700 -2.01 10.55 -30.08
N GLU A 701 -1.91 9.34 -30.67
CA GLU A 701 -0.70 8.92 -31.39
C GLU A 701 -0.46 9.76 -32.65
N SER A 702 0.82 10.13 -32.86
CA SER A 702 1.27 10.87 -34.04
C SER A 702 1.89 9.92 -35.08
N PHE A 703 1.34 9.90 -36.29
CA PHE A 703 1.82 8.98 -37.33
C PHE A 703 2.94 9.63 -38.15
N SER A 704 4.17 9.13 -38.05
CA SER A 704 5.35 9.73 -38.72
C SER A 704 5.82 8.99 -39.99
N LYS A 705 5.17 7.85 -40.34
CA LYS A 705 5.59 6.98 -41.46
C LYS A 705 4.86 7.36 -42.75
N SER A 706 5.54 7.27 -43.89
CA SER A 706 4.90 7.38 -45.22
C SER A 706 4.44 6.02 -45.70
N ILE A 707 3.19 5.90 -46.18
CA ILE A 707 2.67 4.63 -46.70
C ILE A 707 3.23 4.40 -48.10
N LYS A 708 3.88 3.26 -48.31
CA LYS A 708 4.43 2.83 -49.60
C LYS A 708 3.76 1.53 -50.06
N SER A 709 3.51 1.43 -51.36
CA SER A 709 3.04 0.20 -52.00
C SER A 709 4.17 -0.84 -52.10
N GLY A 710 3.83 -2.10 -52.40
CA GLY A 710 4.82 -3.15 -52.70
C GLY A 710 5.77 -2.79 -53.85
N ASP A 711 5.30 -1.95 -54.79
CA ASP A 711 6.09 -1.41 -55.91
C ASP A 711 6.88 -0.13 -55.57
N GLY A 712 6.87 0.32 -54.31
CA GLY A 712 7.59 1.51 -53.83
C GLY A 712 6.92 2.86 -54.10
N SER A 713 5.76 2.89 -54.75
CA SER A 713 4.96 4.11 -54.94
C SER A 713 4.34 4.63 -53.63
N LEU A 714 4.19 5.96 -53.50
CA LEU A 714 3.54 6.59 -52.35
C LEU A 714 2.02 6.36 -52.41
N VAL A 715 1.46 5.78 -51.34
CA VAL A 715 0.03 5.40 -51.25
C VAL A 715 -0.79 6.44 -50.49
N GLY A 716 -0.15 7.23 -49.62
CA GLY A 716 -0.82 8.26 -48.81
C GLY A 716 -0.27 8.34 -47.39
N GLY A 717 -1.03 9.00 -46.50
CA GLY A 717 -0.73 9.15 -45.07
C GLY A 717 -1.97 8.90 -44.21
N LEU A 718 -1.80 8.29 -43.03
CA LEU A 718 -2.87 8.17 -42.03
C LEU A 718 -3.08 9.51 -41.31
N GLY A 719 -4.28 9.71 -40.77
CA GLY A 719 -4.57 10.86 -39.92
C GLY A 719 -4.11 10.62 -38.47
N GLY A 720 -3.83 11.69 -37.74
CA GLY A 720 -3.43 11.60 -36.33
C GLY A 720 -4.55 11.08 -35.41
N GLY A 721 -4.17 10.40 -34.33
CA GLY A 721 -5.10 9.95 -33.29
C GLY A 721 -5.65 11.13 -32.49
N SER A 722 -6.88 11.02 -31.99
CA SER A 722 -7.48 12.09 -31.17
C SER A 722 -7.02 12.01 -29.72
N GLY A 723 -6.97 13.15 -29.03
CA GLY A 723 -6.65 13.22 -27.61
C GLY A 723 -7.69 12.49 -26.74
N GLY A 724 -7.28 12.04 -25.57
CA GLY A 724 -8.07 11.24 -24.63
C GLY A 724 -8.93 12.05 -23.66
N THR A 725 -9.18 11.47 -22.48
CA THR A 725 -9.99 12.07 -21.41
C THR A 725 -9.23 12.14 -20.09
N VAL A 726 -9.31 13.28 -19.41
CA VAL A 726 -8.86 13.45 -18.01
C VAL A 726 -10.02 13.97 -17.16
N LEU A 727 -10.47 13.16 -16.20
CA LEU A 727 -11.57 13.46 -15.28
C LEU A 727 -11.06 13.45 -13.83
N LEU A 728 -11.09 14.60 -13.15
CA LEU A 728 -10.52 14.74 -11.81
C LEU A 728 -11.57 15.17 -10.80
N PHE A 729 -11.74 14.40 -9.73
CA PHE A 729 -12.57 14.71 -8.55
C PHE A 729 -11.67 15.07 -7.38
N LEU A 730 -11.59 16.37 -7.03
CA LEU A 730 -10.58 16.87 -6.08
C LEU A 730 -11.08 18.02 -5.20
N GLN A 731 -10.27 18.38 -4.20
CA GLN A 731 -10.43 19.55 -3.33
C GLN A 731 -9.35 20.61 -3.61
N GLU A 732 -8.10 20.23 -3.87
CA GLU A 732 -6.98 21.13 -4.16
C GLU A 732 -6.11 20.64 -5.34
N LEU A 733 -5.73 21.54 -6.25
CA LEU A 733 -4.81 21.31 -7.37
C LEU A 733 -3.60 22.23 -7.28
N ARG A 734 -2.40 21.71 -7.48
CA ARG A 734 -1.20 22.52 -7.71
C ARG A 734 -0.47 22.04 -8.96
N LEU A 735 -0.37 22.92 -9.95
CA LEU A 735 0.33 22.69 -11.21
C LEU A 735 1.53 23.65 -11.24
N LEU A 736 2.72 23.17 -10.93
CA LEU A 736 3.92 24.00 -10.75
C LEU A 736 4.62 24.37 -12.07
N GLU A 737 5.58 25.28 -12.00
CA GLU A 737 6.40 25.69 -13.15
C GLU A 737 7.09 24.45 -13.77
N ASN A 738 7.12 24.38 -15.11
CA ASN A 738 7.55 23.24 -15.94
C ASN A 738 6.65 21.99 -15.93
N SER A 739 5.62 21.91 -15.09
CA SER A 739 4.66 20.79 -15.16
C SER A 739 3.73 20.89 -16.38
N SER A 740 3.22 19.74 -16.83
CA SER A 740 2.34 19.66 -18.01
C SER A 740 1.16 18.72 -17.83
N LEU A 741 -0.04 19.20 -18.17
CA LEU A 741 -1.28 18.45 -18.29
C LEU A 741 -1.74 18.48 -19.75
N SER A 742 -1.69 17.36 -20.46
CA SER A 742 -1.97 17.33 -21.91
C SER A 742 -3.00 16.28 -22.34
N VAL A 743 -3.87 16.68 -23.28
CA VAL A 743 -4.81 15.81 -24.02
C VAL A 743 -4.75 16.13 -25.52
N VAL A 744 -3.55 16.34 -26.04
CA VAL A 744 -3.31 16.89 -27.38
C VAL A 744 -3.63 15.85 -28.46
N GLY A 745 -4.18 16.31 -29.59
CA GLY A 745 -4.37 15.47 -30.77
C GLY A 745 -3.04 15.14 -31.46
N GLY A 746 -2.89 13.91 -31.94
CA GLY A 746 -1.69 13.46 -32.65
C GLY A 746 -1.53 14.12 -34.02
N ASN A 747 -0.29 14.23 -34.49
CA ASN A 747 0.02 14.80 -35.80
C ASN A 747 -0.30 13.80 -36.94
N GLY A 748 -0.75 14.33 -38.07
CA GLY A 748 -1.04 13.58 -39.29
C GLY A 748 0.22 13.08 -40.01
N GLY A 749 0.04 12.02 -40.81
CA GLY A 749 1.08 11.41 -41.62
C GLY A 749 1.65 12.34 -42.69
N PRO A 750 2.96 12.23 -43.02
CA PRO A 750 3.69 13.21 -43.83
C PRO A 750 3.35 13.23 -45.34
N VAL A 751 2.21 12.67 -45.71
CA VAL A 751 1.73 12.56 -47.10
C VAL A 751 0.24 12.91 -47.14
N GLY A 752 -0.10 14.09 -46.60
CA GLY A 752 -1.48 14.60 -46.62
C GLY A 752 -2.36 14.16 -45.44
N GLY A 753 -1.78 13.74 -44.31
CA GLY A 753 -2.55 13.33 -43.14
C GLY A 753 -3.13 14.52 -42.39
N GLY A 754 -4.41 14.46 -42.04
CA GLY A 754 -5.05 15.44 -41.15
C GLY A 754 -4.66 15.23 -39.69
N GLY A 755 -4.55 16.32 -38.92
CA GLY A 755 -4.25 16.25 -37.48
C GLY A 755 -5.43 15.78 -36.64
N GLY A 756 -5.18 15.05 -35.55
CA GLY A 756 -6.21 14.60 -34.62
C GLY A 756 -6.83 15.74 -33.80
N GLY A 757 -8.09 15.62 -33.40
CA GLY A 757 -8.75 16.57 -32.49
C GLY A 757 -8.18 16.47 -31.06
N GLY A 758 -8.13 17.61 -30.36
CA GLY A 758 -7.71 17.65 -28.94
C GLY A 758 -8.82 17.16 -28.00
N GLY A 759 -8.46 16.46 -26.93
CA GLY A 759 -9.35 15.69 -26.05
C GLY A 759 -10.15 16.50 -25.01
N ARG A 760 -10.53 15.86 -23.90
CA ARG A 760 -11.39 16.47 -22.85
C ARG A 760 -10.73 16.48 -21.47
N ILE A 761 -10.81 17.60 -20.76
CA ILE A 761 -10.40 17.75 -19.35
C ILE A 761 -11.58 18.29 -18.54
N HIS A 762 -11.96 17.62 -17.44
CA HIS A 762 -12.97 18.12 -16.50
C HIS A 762 -12.47 18.14 -15.06
N PHE A 763 -12.60 19.30 -14.41
CA PHE A 763 -12.32 19.49 -12.99
C PHE A 763 -13.61 19.49 -12.14
N HIS A 764 -13.84 18.38 -11.43
CA HIS A 764 -14.99 18.20 -10.56
C HIS A 764 -14.68 18.57 -9.11
N TRP A 765 -14.77 19.86 -8.79
CA TRP A 765 -14.49 20.39 -7.45
C TRP A 765 -15.44 19.85 -6.38
N SER A 766 -14.91 19.69 -5.17
CA SER A 766 -15.65 19.24 -3.99
C SER A 766 -15.29 20.10 -2.77
N LYS A 767 -16.24 20.24 -1.83
CA LYS A 767 -16.06 20.95 -0.55
C LYS A 767 -15.48 22.37 -0.66
N ILE A 768 -15.88 23.13 -1.69
CA ILE A 768 -15.52 24.55 -1.84
C ILE A 768 -16.08 25.34 -0.65
N GLY A 769 -15.20 25.94 0.18
CA GLY A 769 -15.60 26.85 1.26
C GLY A 769 -16.18 28.15 0.70
N MET A 770 -17.15 28.74 1.40
CA MET A 770 -17.81 29.98 0.98
C MET A 770 -17.49 31.15 1.92
N GLU A 771 -17.56 32.37 1.40
CA GLU A 771 -17.25 33.61 2.12
C GLU A 771 -15.89 33.55 2.86
N GLU A 772 -15.87 33.65 4.20
CA GLU A 772 -14.62 33.68 4.98
C GLU A 772 -13.86 32.34 5.00
N GLU A 773 -14.54 31.22 4.71
CA GLU A 773 -13.96 29.87 4.65
C GLU A 773 -13.32 29.56 3.28
N TYR A 774 -13.49 30.41 2.27
CA TYR A 774 -12.99 30.15 0.91
C TYR A 774 -11.46 30.06 0.87
N VAL A 775 -10.94 29.02 0.23
CA VAL A 775 -9.53 28.84 -0.10
C VAL A 775 -9.46 28.55 -1.60
N PRO A 776 -8.52 29.15 -2.37
CA PRO A 776 -8.34 28.83 -3.78
C PRO A 776 -8.16 27.32 -3.99
N VAL A 777 -8.98 26.72 -4.85
CA VAL A 777 -8.96 25.28 -5.13
C VAL A 777 -7.88 24.87 -6.12
N ALA A 778 -7.29 25.84 -6.83
CA ALA A 778 -6.19 25.61 -7.75
C ALA A 778 -5.10 26.68 -7.64
N SER A 779 -3.84 26.25 -7.83
CA SER A 779 -2.68 27.12 -8.03
C SER A 779 -1.95 26.66 -9.29
N ILE A 780 -1.95 27.50 -10.32
CA ILE A 780 -1.57 27.11 -11.69
C ILE A 780 -0.46 28.03 -12.19
N THR A 781 0.75 27.48 -12.32
CA THR A 781 1.91 28.10 -12.98
C THR A 781 2.54 27.22 -14.07
N GLY A 782 2.14 25.95 -14.17
CA GLY A 782 2.48 25.05 -15.28
C GLY A 782 1.54 25.17 -16.49
N THR A 783 1.63 24.20 -17.40
CA THR A 783 0.92 24.20 -18.69
C THR A 783 -0.25 23.22 -18.73
N VAL A 784 -1.39 23.66 -19.28
CA VAL A 784 -2.54 22.80 -19.60
C VAL A 784 -2.78 22.91 -21.11
N ASN A 785 -2.76 21.80 -21.84
CA ASN A 785 -2.87 21.79 -23.30
C ASN A 785 -3.93 20.81 -23.82
N ASN A 786 -4.86 21.35 -24.60
CA ASN A 786 -5.97 20.67 -25.28
C ASN A 786 -5.94 20.91 -26.80
N SER A 787 -4.80 21.31 -27.39
CA SER A 787 -4.71 21.63 -28.81
C SER A 787 -4.99 20.42 -29.72
N GLY A 788 -5.53 20.69 -30.91
CA GLY A 788 -5.53 19.71 -31.99
C GLY A 788 -4.11 19.49 -32.55
N GLY A 789 -3.90 18.33 -33.17
CA GLY A 789 -2.65 17.98 -33.84
C GLY A 789 -2.45 18.73 -35.16
N ALA A 790 -1.21 18.79 -35.62
CA ALA A 790 -0.88 19.35 -36.92
C ALA A 790 -1.25 18.39 -38.06
N GLY A 791 -1.81 18.93 -39.13
CA GLY A 791 -1.83 18.24 -40.44
C GLY A 791 -0.52 18.49 -41.19
N ASP A 792 -0.20 17.63 -42.16
CA ASP A 792 0.99 17.78 -43.01
C ASP A 792 0.63 17.67 -44.51
N ASN A 793 1.42 18.30 -45.38
CA ASN A 793 1.29 18.36 -46.84
C ASN A 793 -0.16 18.61 -47.31
N ASP A 794 -0.64 19.85 -47.14
CA ASP A 794 -2.02 20.32 -47.36
C ASP A 794 -3.10 19.72 -46.43
N GLY A 795 -2.74 18.81 -45.52
CA GLY A 795 -3.62 18.34 -44.44
C GLY A 795 -3.97 19.45 -43.44
N HIS A 796 -5.23 19.49 -43.01
CA HIS A 796 -5.71 20.46 -42.03
C HIS A 796 -5.37 20.06 -40.60
N HIS A 797 -5.18 21.07 -39.75
CA HIS A 797 -5.04 20.90 -38.29
C HIS A 797 -6.33 20.38 -37.66
N GLY A 798 -6.21 19.60 -36.60
CA GLY A 798 -7.33 19.28 -35.73
C GLY A 798 -7.81 20.49 -34.93
N GLN A 799 -9.07 20.47 -34.50
CA GLN A 799 -9.62 21.48 -33.60
C GLN A 799 -9.19 21.23 -32.15
N GLU A 800 -9.17 22.29 -31.36
CA GLU A 800 -8.94 22.24 -29.93
C GLU A 800 -10.07 21.49 -29.21
N GLY A 801 -9.70 20.84 -28.11
CA GLY A 801 -10.61 20.12 -27.22
C GLY A 801 -11.31 21.00 -26.19
N THR A 802 -11.94 20.38 -25.20
CA THR A 802 -12.68 21.12 -24.15
C THR A 802 -12.05 20.97 -22.77
N ILE A 803 -11.82 22.10 -22.10
CA ILE A 803 -11.49 22.18 -20.67
C ILE A 803 -12.70 22.75 -19.94
N THR A 804 -13.24 22.03 -18.95
CA THR A 804 -14.40 22.48 -18.18
C THR A 804 -14.20 22.31 -16.67
N GLY A 805 -14.96 23.07 -15.89
CA GLY A 805 -15.03 22.94 -14.44
C GLY A 805 -16.47 22.73 -13.98
N LYS A 806 -16.64 22.17 -12.78
CA LYS A 806 -17.94 22.11 -12.12
C LYS A 806 -18.49 23.52 -11.86
N ALA A 807 -19.81 23.67 -11.94
CA ALA A 807 -20.52 24.90 -11.59
C ALA A 807 -20.11 25.41 -10.20
N CYS A 808 -19.54 26.62 -10.16
CA CYS A 808 -19.06 27.24 -8.93
C CYS A 808 -20.20 27.81 -8.09
N PRO A 809 -20.06 27.85 -6.74
CA PRO A 809 -21.03 28.47 -5.87
C PRO A 809 -21.05 30.00 -6.03
N LYS A 810 -22.11 30.63 -5.52
CA LYS A 810 -22.30 32.08 -5.43
C LYS A 810 -21.02 32.82 -5.03
N GLY A 811 -20.73 33.94 -5.70
CA GLY A 811 -19.53 34.76 -5.49
C GLY A 811 -18.28 34.31 -6.25
N LEU A 812 -18.23 33.09 -6.78
CA LEU A 812 -17.08 32.51 -7.50
C LEU A 812 -17.40 32.26 -8.98
N TYR A 813 -16.41 32.22 -9.88
CA TYR A 813 -16.59 31.98 -11.32
C TYR A 813 -15.37 31.31 -11.99
N GLY A 814 -15.46 31.01 -13.28
CA GLY A 814 -14.41 30.38 -14.06
C GLY A 814 -14.30 28.86 -13.84
N ILE A 815 -13.28 28.26 -14.46
CA ILE A 815 -13.01 26.81 -14.36
C ILE A 815 -12.51 26.43 -12.96
N PHE A 816 -11.75 27.33 -12.31
CA PHE A 816 -11.10 27.12 -11.01
C PHE A 816 -11.83 27.78 -9.83
N CYS A 817 -13.09 28.22 -10.04
CA CYS A 817 -13.90 28.89 -9.02
C CYS A 817 -13.20 30.06 -8.31
N GLU A 818 -12.61 30.95 -9.11
CA GLU A 818 -11.97 32.18 -8.67
C GLU A 818 -12.98 33.22 -8.17
N GLU A 819 -12.54 34.17 -7.36
CA GLU A 819 -13.42 35.19 -6.75
C GLU A 819 -13.85 36.23 -7.78
N CYS A 820 -15.16 36.52 -7.89
CA CYS A 820 -15.67 37.54 -8.83
C CYS A 820 -14.93 38.90 -8.66
N PRO A 821 -14.65 39.64 -9.76
CA PRO A 821 -13.86 40.88 -9.70
C PRO A 821 -14.42 41.95 -8.74
N ILE A 822 -13.53 42.75 -8.16
CA ILE A 822 -13.88 43.80 -7.19
C ILE A 822 -14.91 44.77 -7.78
N GLY A 823 -16.05 44.93 -7.09
CA GLY A 823 -17.16 45.75 -7.56
C GLY A 823 -18.23 44.99 -8.35
N THR A 824 -18.13 43.67 -8.46
CA THR A 824 -19.19 42.78 -8.97
C THR A 824 -19.76 41.90 -7.85
N TYR A 825 -20.94 41.32 -8.07
CA TYR A 825 -21.57 40.33 -7.20
C TYR A 825 -22.20 39.21 -8.03
N LYS A 826 -22.37 38.03 -7.41
CA LYS A 826 -23.00 36.87 -8.02
C LYS A 826 -23.83 36.10 -7.00
N ASP A 827 -25.13 36.01 -7.24
CA ASP A 827 -26.12 35.42 -6.34
C ASP A 827 -26.72 34.08 -6.82
N VAL A 828 -26.26 33.60 -7.98
CA VAL A 828 -26.58 32.29 -8.57
C VAL A 828 -25.34 31.40 -8.67
N ASP A 829 -25.56 30.08 -8.70
CA ASP A 829 -24.49 29.11 -8.95
C ASP A 829 -24.26 28.94 -10.46
N GLY A 830 -23.03 28.64 -10.87
CA GLY A 830 -22.59 28.54 -12.28
C GLY A 830 -21.12 28.90 -12.42
N SER A 831 -20.56 28.86 -13.64
CA SER A 831 -19.13 29.18 -13.85
C SER A 831 -18.86 30.30 -14.86
N ASP A 832 -19.86 30.76 -15.60
CA ASP A 832 -19.67 31.81 -16.61
C ASP A 832 -19.31 33.16 -15.97
N GLU A 833 -18.35 33.87 -16.56
CA GLU A 833 -17.90 35.20 -16.12
C GLU A 833 -19.02 36.23 -16.14
N HIS A 834 -19.94 36.14 -17.10
CA HIS A 834 -21.10 37.03 -17.22
C HIS A 834 -22.07 36.95 -16.03
N LEU A 835 -21.92 35.97 -15.14
CA LEU A 835 -22.68 35.88 -13.88
C LEU A 835 -22.13 36.79 -12.77
N CYS A 836 -20.93 37.36 -12.92
CA CYS A 836 -20.40 38.41 -12.03
C CYS A 836 -20.96 39.78 -12.46
N ILE A 837 -22.12 40.15 -11.91
CA ILE A 837 -22.88 41.35 -12.27
C ILE A 837 -22.29 42.59 -11.55
N PRO A 838 -22.09 43.75 -12.20
CA PRO A 838 -21.61 44.95 -11.52
C PRO A 838 -22.56 45.44 -10.41
N CYS A 839 -21.99 45.81 -9.27
CA CYS A 839 -22.73 46.39 -8.15
C CYS A 839 -23.25 47.81 -8.52
N PRO A 840 -24.49 48.16 -8.10
CA PRO A 840 -25.08 49.45 -8.45
C PRO A 840 -24.35 50.62 -7.80
N LEU A 841 -23.91 51.57 -8.62
CA LEU A 841 -23.18 52.76 -8.17
C LEU A 841 -24.03 53.67 -7.28
N ASP A 842 -25.37 53.63 -7.39
CA ASP A 842 -26.29 54.40 -6.53
C ASP A 842 -26.17 54.04 -5.03
N LEU A 843 -25.62 52.86 -4.71
CA LEU A 843 -25.37 52.41 -3.34
C LEU A 843 -23.94 52.69 -2.84
N LEU A 844 -23.06 53.23 -3.71
CA LEU A 844 -21.69 53.58 -3.37
C LEU A 844 -21.59 55.09 -3.06
N PRO A 845 -21.21 55.50 -1.84
CA PRO A 845 -21.00 56.92 -1.54
C PRO A 845 -19.92 57.55 -2.43
N ASN A 846 -20.11 58.80 -2.86
CA ASN A 846 -19.22 59.55 -3.77
C ASN A 846 -17.73 59.67 -3.32
N ARG A 847 -17.36 59.20 -2.12
CA ARG A 847 -15.99 59.18 -1.59
C ARG A 847 -15.58 57.78 -1.08
N ALA A 848 -16.16 56.72 -1.65
CA ALA A 848 -15.90 55.32 -1.34
C ALA A 848 -15.43 54.53 -2.57
N ASN A 849 -14.60 53.51 -2.33
CA ASN A 849 -14.23 52.50 -3.31
C ASN A 849 -14.67 51.13 -2.79
N PHE A 850 -15.08 50.23 -3.70
CA PHE A 850 -15.31 48.83 -3.36
C PHE A 850 -14.04 48.17 -2.81
N ILE A 851 -14.20 47.25 -1.85
CA ILE A 851 -13.09 46.50 -1.27
C ILE A 851 -13.16 45.03 -1.66
N TYR A 852 -12.00 44.40 -1.67
CA TYR A 852 -11.87 42.95 -1.72
C TYR A 852 -12.60 42.28 -0.54
N LYS A 853 -13.35 41.21 -0.82
CA LYS A 853 -13.91 40.30 0.18
C LYS A 853 -13.60 38.86 -0.24
N ARG A 854 -13.11 38.08 0.72
CA ARG A 854 -12.86 36.65 0.58
C ARG A 854 -14.15 35.88 0.27
N GLY A 855 -14.05 34.90 -0.63
CA GLY A 855 -15.16 34.13 -1.19
C GLY A 855 -16.04 34.92 -2.16
N GLY A 856 -15.56 36.07 -2.65
CA GLY A 856 -16.32 36.98 -3.50
C GLY A 856 -17.54 37.61 -2.82
N VAL A 857 -18.38 38.27 -3.62
CA VAL A 857 -19.57 38.98 -3.14
C VAL A 857 -20.84 38.26 -3.59
N THR A 858 -21.60 37.74 -2.62
CA THR A 858 -22.84 36.96 -2.85
C THR A 858 -24.11 37.81 -2.94
N ARG A 859 -24.03 39.12 -2.68
CA ARG A 859 -25.18 40.04 -2.57
C ARG A 859 -24.97 41.31 -3.38
N ARG A 860 -26.05 41.88 -3.90
CA ARG A 860 -26.07 43.15 -4.66
C ARG A 860 -25.44 44.36 -3.94
N THR A 861 -25.31 44.30 -2.61
CA THR A 861 -24.60 45.29 -1.80
C THR A 861 -23.12 44.91 -1.64
N CYS A 862 -22.27 45.34 -2.58
CA CYS A 862 -20.82 45.17 -2.44
C CYS A 862 -20.25 45.92 -1.22
N PRO A 863 -19.27 45.34 -0.50
CA PRO A 863 -18.57 46.02 0.58
C PRO A 863 -17.67 47.14 0.02
N TYR A 864 -17.54 48.24 0.76
CA TYR A 864 -16.75 49.40 0.37
C TYR A 864 -16.04 50.03 1.57
N LYS A 865 -14.98 50.79 1.31
CA LYS A 865 -14.29 51.65 2.28
C LYS A 865 -14.16 53.06 1.71
N CYS A 866 -14.21 54.06 2.58
CA CYS A 866 -13.92 55.44 2.20
C CYS A 866 -12.46 55.57 1.70
N ILE A 867 -12.23 56.45 0.72
CA ILE A 867 -10.93 56.66 0.06
C ILE A 867 -9.82 57.11 1.05
N SER A 868 -10.20 57.67 2.20
CA SER A 868 -9.28 58.07 3.27
C SER A 868 -9.96 57.94 4.63
N ASP A 869 -9.19 57.58 5.66
CA ASP A 869 -9.66 57.48 7.05
C ASP A 869 -10.11 58.84 7.66
N LYS A 870 -9.91 59.94 6.92
CA LYS A 870 -10.51 61.26 7.21
C LYS A 870 -12.04 61.27 7.08
N TYR A 871 -12.61 60.31 6.37
CA TYR A 871 -14.04 60.18 6.12
C TYR A 871 -14.60 58.99 6.91
N ARG A 872 -15.76 59.16 7.55
CA ARG A 872 -16.38 58.12 8.39
C ARG A 872 -17.41 57.31 7.61
N MET A 873 -17.34 55.99 7.75
CA MET A 873 -18.37 55.05 7.28
C MET A 873 -19.67 55.25 8.10
N PRO A 874 -20.87 55.04 7.52
CA PRO A 874 -21.10 54.45 6.20
C PRO A 874 -21.02 55.47 5.04
N ASN A 875 -21.38 56.74 5.23
CA ASN A 875 -21.60 57.65 4.09
C ASN A 875 -20.35 58.38 3.58
N CYS A 876 -19.17 58.13 4.16
CA CYS A 876 -17.91 58.78 3.84
C CYS A 876 -17.95 60.32 3.94
N TYR A 877 -18.64 60.80 4.97
CA TYR A 877 -18.70 62.21 5.34
C TYR A 877 -17.47 62.63 6.16
N THR A 878 -17.10 63.91 6.05
CA THR A 878 -16.17 64.56 6.98
C THR A 878 -16.80 64.69 8.38
N PRO A 879 -16.01 64.88 9.45
CA PRO A 879 -16.54 65.09 10.79
C PRO A 879 -17.51 66.28 10.92
N LEU A 880 -17.35 67.30 10.07
CA LEU A 880 -18.26 68.46 10.03
C LEU A 880 -19.57 68.12 9.30
N GLU A 881 -19.52 67.41 8.18
CA GLU A 881 -20.70 66.92 7.46
C GLU A 881 -21.50 65.93 8.35
N GLU A 882 -20.83 65.04 9.10
CA GLU A 882 -21.46 64.14 10.07
C GLU A 882 -22.18 64.90 11.20
N LEU A 883 -21.56 65.96 11.74
CA LEU A 883 -22.20 66.85 12.71
C LEU A 883 -23.44 67.55 12.10
N ILE A 884 -23.33 68.06 10.88
CA ILE A 884 -24.45 68.72 10.18
C ILE A 884 -25.62 67.75 9.96
N TYR A 885 -25.35 66.52 9.51
CA TYR A 885 -26.40 65.54 9.22
C TYR A 885 -26.99 64.85 10.47
N THR A 886 -26.25 64.72 11.57
CA THR A 886 -26.81 64.24 12.85
C THR A 886 -27.87 65.19 13.43
N PHE A 887 -27.80 66.49 13.13
CA PHE A 887 -28.86 67.46 13.46
C PHE A 887 -29.99 67.55 12.40
N GLY A 888 -30.05 66.62 11.44
CA GLY A 888 -31.07 66.60 10.38
C GLY A 888 -30.71 67.35 9.10
N GLY A 889 -29.44 67.72 8.94
CA GLY A 889 -28.89 68.32 7.72
C GLY A 889 -28.57 69.82 7.81
N PRO A 890 -28.13 70.44 6.69
CA PRO A 890 -27.62 71.81 6.67
C PRO A 890 -28.61 72.86 7.20
N TRP A 891 -29.89 72.69 6.90
CA TRP A 891 -30.94 73.62 7.30
C TRP A 891 -31.18 73.67 8.82
N PRO A 892 -31.55 72.56 9.51
CA PRO A 892 -31.73 72.59 10.96
C PRO A 892 -30.43 72.90 11.72
N PHE A 893 -29.26 72.44 11.23
CA PHE A 893 -27.98 72.81 11.84
C PHE A 893 -27.71 74.32 11.74
N SER A 894 -27.98 74.96 10.60
CA SER A 894 -27.84 76.41 10.44
C SER A 894 -28.79 77.21 11.33
N VAL A 895 -30.04 76.75 11.49
CA VAL A 895 -31.01 77.36 12.42
C VAL A 895 -30.55 77.23 13.88
N LEU A 896 -30.08 76.05 14.27
CA LEU A 896 -29.59 75.79 15.63
C LEU A 896 -28.30 76.56 15.94
N LEU A 897 -27.38 76.66 14.97
CA LEU A 897 -26.19 77.51 15.06
C LEU A 897 -26.55 79.00 15.16
N SER A 898 -27.52 79.47 14.37
CA SER A 898 -28.03 80.85 14.45
C SER A 898 -28.65 81.15 15.81
N PHE A 899 -29.42 80.21 16.38
CA PHE A 899 -29.98 80.33 17.72
C PHE A 899 -28.91 80.33 18.81
N ILE A 900 -27.87 79.49 18.70
CA ILE A 900 -26.70 79.53 19.59
C ILE A 900 -25.94 80.84 19.45
N LEU A 901 -25.73 81.35 18.24
CA LEU A 901 -25.07 82.65 18.01
C LEU A 901 -25.88 83.82 18.56
N LEU A 902 -27.22 83.77 18.51
CA LEU A 902 -28.12 84.72 19.18
C LEU A 902 -28.00 84.63 20.71
N LEU A 903 -27.99 83.42 21.28
CA LEU A 903 -27.76 83.20 22.71
C LEU A 903 -26.37 83.65 23.16
N VAL A 904 -25.33 83.43 22.34
CA VAL A 904 -23.96 83.89 22.60
C VAL A 904 -23.85 85.41 22.43
N ALA A 905 -24.54 86.03 21.48
CA ALA A 905 -24.61 87.49 21.36
C ALA A 905 -25.35 88.13 22.54
N LEU A 906 -26.41 87.48 23.05
CA LEU A 906 -27.10 87.86 24.29
C LEU A 906 -26.18 87.67 25.52
N LEU A 907 -25.51 86.52 25.65
CA LEU A 907 -24.55 86.29 26.74
C LEU A 907 -23.39 87.29 26.69
N LEU A 908 -22.82 87.56 25.52
CA LEU A 908 -21.76 88.56 25.34
C LEU A 908 -22.26 89.99 25.58
N SER A 909 -23.52 90.32 25.27
CA SER A 909 -24.09 91.63 25.64
C SER A 909 -24.30 91.75 27.16
N THR A 910 -24.70 90.67 27.83
CA THR A 910 -24.77 90.64 29.31
C THR A 910 -23.39 90.62 29.99
N LEU A 911 -22.37 90.00 29.40
CA LEU A 911 -20.97 90.09 29.86
C LEU A 911 -20.38 91.50 29.61
N ARG A 912 -20.68 92.12 28.46
CA ARG A 912 -20.24 93.47 28.10
C ARG A 912 -20.82 94.53 29.05
N ASN A 913 -22.01 94.29 29.60
CA ASN A 913 -22.59 95.10 30.68
C ASN A 913 -22.00 94.81 32.09
N LYS A 914 -21.01 93.93 32.22
CA LYS A 914 -20.42 93.55 33.52
C LYS A 914 -18.88 93.53 33.56
N LEU A 915 -18.20 94.09 32.55
CA LEU A 915 -16.73 94.13 32.46
C LEU A 915 -16.18 95.50 31.95
N THR A 916 -16.88 96.59 32.25
CA THR A 916 -16.30 97.94 32.23
C THR A 916 -15.46 98.17 33.49
N GLY A 917 -14.13 98.03 33.38
CA GLY A 917 -13.22 98.42 34.46
C GLY A 917 -11.76 98.05 34.21
N SER A 918 -10.95 99.05 33.80
CA SER A 918 -9.48 99.19 33.91
C SER A 918 -8.56 97.97 33.61
N GLY A 919 -7.49 98.05 32.82
CA GLY A 919 -6.88 99.19 32.12
C GLY A 919 -5.37 98.92 31.84
N SER A 920 -4.84 99.58 30.81
CA SER A 920 -3.40 99.83 30.56
C SER A 920 -2.42 98.67 30.26
N TYR A 921 -2.04 98.60 28.97
CA TYR A 921 -0.67 98.49 28.42
C TYR A 921 0.37 97.40 28.80
N ARG A 922 1.04 96.97 27.70
CA ARG A 922 2.47 96.67 27.52
C ARG A 922 3.01 95.24 27.80
N SER A 923 3.42 94.64 26.69
CA SER A 923 4.83 94.28 26.39
C SER A 923 5.24 92.81 26.38
N SER A 924 5.99 92.48 25.33
CA SER A 924 7.16 91.58 25.29
C SER A 924 7.05 90.12 25.76
N SER A 925 7.16 89.26 24.75
CA SER A 925 8.22 88.25 24.60
C SER A 925 8.21 86.95 25.42
N SER A 926 8.99 86.03 24.83
CA SER A 926 9.76 84.93 25.43
C SER A 926 9.08 83.60 25.71
N ILE A 927 9.47 82.64 24.86
CA ILE A 927 10.17 81.40 25.22
C ILE A 927 9.39 80.35 26.02
N GLU A 928 9.27 79.20 25.38
CA GLU A 928 8.93 77.91 25.98
C GLU A 928 9.88 77.57 27.13
N HIS A 929 9.35 77.14 28.28
CA HIS A 929 9.78 75.89 28.90
C HIS A 929 8.86 75.39 30.02
N HIS A 930 8.50 74.11 29.89
CA HIS A 930 8.38 73.08 30.93
C HIS A 930 7.68 73.31 32.30
N ASN A 931 6.65 72.46 32.45
CA ASN A 931 6.46 71.45 33.50
C ASN A 931 5.63 71.73 34.77
N HIS A 932 4.63 70.83 34.91
CA HIS A 932 4.17 70.14 36.13
C HIS A 932 3.31 70.91 37.14
N HIS A 933 2.03 70.50 37.22
CA HIS A 933 1.47 69.66 38.30
C HIS A 933 0.26 68.88 37.70
N ARG A 934 0.17 67.54 37.76
CA ARG A 934 -0.42 66.70 38.84
C ARG A 934 -1.70 67.34 39.42
N PHE A 935 -2.91 66.75 39.40
CA PHE A 935 -3.36 65.35 39.60
C PHE A 935 -4.76 65.14 38.92
N PRO A 936 -5.42 63.96 39.00
CA PRO A 936 -4.95 62.61 39.32
C PRO A 936 -5.11 61.62 38.16
N TYR A 937 -4.30 60.54 38.17
CA TYR A 937 -4.43 59.43 37.22
C TYR A 937 -5.52 58.46 37.73
N LEU A 938 -6.60 58.26 36.96
CA LEU A 938 -7.37 57.02 37.09
C LEU A 938 -6.58 55.93 36.37
N LEU A 939 -6.14 54.90 37.10
CA LEU A 939 -5.50 53.73 36.49
C LEU A 939 -6.48 53.05 35.54
N SER A 940 -6.33 53.26 34.24
CA SER A 940 -6.79 52.28 33.26
C SER A 940 -5.96 51.01 33.44
N LEU A 941 -6.64 49.86 33.46
CA LEU A 941 -6.06 48.55 33.72
C LEU A 941 -5.28 48.03 32.50
N SER A 942 -4.20 48.73 32.13
CA SER A 942 -3.22 48.31 31.11
C SER A 942 -2.05 47.51 31.69
N GLU A 943 -2.13 47.08 32.95
CA GLU A 943 -1.02 46.38 33.63
C GLU A 943 -1.47 45.20 34.51
N VAL A 944 -2.35 44.35 33.98
CA VAL A 944 -2.22 42.90 34.17
C VAL A 944 -2.13 42.27 32.79
N ARG A 945 -1.01 41.61 32.50
CA ARG A 945 -0.68 41.08 31.16
C ARG A 945 -1.70 40.03 30.68
N GLY A 946 -2.71 40.47 29.93
CA GLY A 946 -3.28 39.65 28.86
C GLY A 946 -2.24 39.55 27.74
N ALA A 947 -1.86 38.34 27.36
CA ALA A 947 -0.82 38.13 26.34
C ALA A 947 -1.21 38.78 25.00
N ARG A 948 -0.20 39.20 24.22
CA ARG A 948 -0.38 39.78 22.89
C ARG A 948 -1.24 38.86 22.00
N ALA A 949 -2.00 39.46 21.09
CA ALA A 949 -2.82 38.74 20.09
C ALA A 949 -2.01 37.95 19.04
N GLU A 950 -0.72 37.69 19.30
CA GLU A 950 0.21 36.93 18.46
C GLU A 950 0.51 35.53 19.04
N GLU A 951 0.06 35.20 20.26
CA GLU A 951 0.17 33.85 20.86
C GLU A 951 -1.20 33.14 20.99
N THR A 952 -1.90 32.87 19.88
CA THR A 952 -3.15 32.09 19.90
C THR A 952 -3.28 31.02 18.80
N GLN A 953 -2.21 30.25 18.54
CA GLN A 953 -2.27 29.04 17.70
C GLN A 953 -2.16 27.71 18.50
N SER A 954 -2.17 27.73 19.83
CA SER A 954 -1.93 26.54 20.68
C SER A 954 -2.90 26.37 21.86
N HIS A 955 -4.20 26.56 21.60
CA HIS A 955 -5.27 26.16 22.52
C HIS A 955 -6.19 25.17 21.81
N VAL A 956 -6.50 24.03 22.46
CA VAL A 956 -7.28 22.95 21.85
C VAL A 956 -8.77 23.31 21.81
N HIS A 957 -9.27 23.92 22.89
CA HIS A 957 -10.66 24.38 22.98
C HIS A 957 -10.81 25.50 24.02
N ARG A 958 -11.85 26.33 23.88
CA ARG A 958 -12.26 27.32 24.88
C ARG A 958 -13.66 27.00 25.37
N MET A 959 -13.85 27.02 26.68
CA MET A 959 -15.17 26.87 27.29
C MET A 959 -15.79 28.24 27.56
N TYR A 960 -17.11 28.30 27.64
CA TYR A 960 -17.85 29.54 27.87
C TYR A 960 -18.89 29.31 28.97
N PHE A 961 -18.86 30.17 30.00
CA PHE A 961 -19.90 30.19 31.03
C PHE A 961 -21.26 30.56 30.43
N MET A 962 -22.28 29.80 30.80
CA MET A 962 -23.68 30.01 30.43
C MET A 962 -24.43 30.77 31.54
N GLY A 963 -25.52 31.44 31.17
CA GLY A 963 -26.40 32.17 32.07
C GLY A 963 -26.09 33.68 32.23
N PRO A 964 -27.06 34.49 32.70
CA PRO A 964 -26.96 35.96 32.80
C PRO A 964 -26.24 36.48 34.07
N ASN A 965 -25.64 35.59 34.86
CA ASN A 965 -24.93 35.90 36.12
C ASN A 965 -25.78 36.74 37.10
N THR A 966 -26.97 36.26 37.42
CA THR A 966 -27.86 36.86 38.42
C THR A 966 -27.86 36.04 39.71
N PHE A 967 -28.32 36.63 40.82
CA PHE A 967 -28.42 35.90 42.09
C PHE A 967 -29.37 34.69 42.07
N ARG A 968 -30.25 34.58 41.06
CA ARG A 968 -31.12 33.40 40.85
C ARG A 968 -30.55 32.41 39.83
N GLU A 969 -29.66 32.88 38.96
CA GLU A 969 -29.09 32.11 37.85
C GLU A 969 -27.62 32.55 37.70
N PRO A 970 -26.72 31.96 38.50
CA PRO A 970 -25.28 32.23 38.42
C PRO A 970 -24.71 31.74 37.09
N TRP A 971 -23.46 32.14 36.82
CA TRP A 971 -22.71 31.49 35.74
C TRP A 971 -22.47 30.02 36.06
N HIS A 972 -22.57 29.18 35.05
CA HIS A 972 -22.31 27.75 35.14
C HIS A 972 -21.78 27.20 33.81
N LEU A 973 -21.14 26.04 33.86
CA LEU A 973 -20.72 25.25 32.72
C LEU A 973 -21.60 24.00 32.59
N PRO A 974 -21.85 23.49 31.36
CA PRO A 974 -22.69 22.32 31.13
C PRO A 974 -21.98 21.00 31.51
N TYR A 975 -22.76 20.06 32.04
CA TYR A 975 -22.33 18.69 32.38
C TYR A 975 -22.27 17.78 31.13
N SER A 976 -21.38 18.12 30.19
CA SER A 976 -21.01 17.27 29.06
C SER A 976 -19.75 17.82 28.41
N PRO A 977 -18.69 17.03 28.18
CA PRO A 977 -17.53 17.49 27.43
C PRO A 977 -17.93 17.78 25.96
N PRO A 978 -17.57 18.95 25.39
CA PRO A 978 -17.79 19.22 23.97
C PRO A 978 -17.15 18.16 23.07
N HIS A 979 -17.78 17.84 21.94
CA HIS A 979 -17.27 16.85 20.97
C HIS A 979 -15.80 17.11 20.54
N ALA A 980 -15.36 18.36 20.53
CA ALA A 980 -13.98 18.74 20.22
C ALA A 980 -12.92 18.24 21.24
N ILE A 981 -13.33 17.80 22.45
CA ILE A 981 -12.40 17.35 23.50
C ILE A 981 -12.78 16.01 24.16
N ILE A 982 -13.89 15.39 23.76
CA ILE A 982 -14.42 14.17 24.41
C ILE A 982 -13.41 13.00 24.41
N GLU A 983 -12.53 12.94 23.39
CA GLU A 983 -11.49 11.91 23.27
C GLU A 983 -10.28 12.15 24.19
N ILE A 984 -10.04 13.39 24.62
CA ILE A 984 -8.84 13.77 25.41
C ILE A 984 -9.12 13.93 26.92
N VAL A 985 -10.37 13.84 27.36
CA VAL A 985 -10.78 14.03 28.76
C VAL A 985 -11.47 12.79 29.35
N TYR A 986 -11.21 12.46 30.61
CA TYR A 986 -12.01 11.51 31.39
C TYR A 986 -13.31 12.17 31.86
N GLU A 987 -14.45 11.65 31.42
CA GLU A 987 -15.78 12.25 31.64
C GLU A 987 -16.13 12.42 33.13
N ASP A 988 -15.89 11.39 33.95
CA ASP A 988 -16.11 11.45 35.41
C ASP A 988 -15.21 12.44 36.15
N ALA A 989 -14.04 12.77 35.61
CA ALA A 989 -13.14 13.76 36.17
C ALA A 989 -13.48 15.17 35.65
N PHE A 990 -13.96 15.27 34.41
CA PHE A 990 -14.49 16.51 33.85
C PHE A 990 -15.71 16.98 34.62
N ASN A 991 -16.69 16.10 34.86
CA ASN A 991 -17.93 16.46 35.55
C ASN A 991 -17.67 16.94 36.98
N ARG A 992 -16.70 16.35 37.71
CA ARG A 992 -16.26 16.84 39.02
C ARG A 992 -15.62 18.24 38.97
N PHE A 993 -14.80 18.52 37.96
CA PHE A 993 -14.27 19.87 37.72
C PHE A 993 -15.39 20.88 37.42
N ILE A 994 -16.43 20.46 36.69
CA ILE A 994 -17.62 21.29 36.44
C ILE A 994 -18.41 21.53 37.74
N ASP A 995 -18.59 20.53 38.61
CA ASP A 995 -19.20 20.70 39.94
C ASP A 995 -18.44 21.75 40.78
N GLU A 996 -17.12 21.63 40.85
CA GLU A 996 -16.27 22.53 41.62
C GLU A 996 -16.35 23.98 41.09
N ILE A 997 -16.17 24.20 39.79
CA ILE A 997 -16.31 25.54 39.18
C ILE A 997 -17.72 26.12 39.37
N ASN A 998 -18.77 25.31 39.16
CA ASN A 998 -20.14 25.77 39.32
C ASN A 998 -20.45 26.15 40.77
N SER A 999 -19.86 25.46 41.75
CA SER A 999 -19.96 25.81 43.17
C SER A 999 -19.29 27.15 43.51
N VAL A 1000 -18.12 27.44 42.92
CA VAL A 1000 -17.42 28.73 43.11
C VAL A 1000 -18.20 29.88 42.48
N ALA A 1001 -18.80 29.65 41.31
CA ALA A 1001 -19.61 30.62 40.57
C ALA A 1001 -20.99 30.91 41.21
N ALA A 1002 -21.53 29.99 42.00
CA ALA A 1002 -22.82 30.15 42.68
C ALA A 1002 -22.81 31.31 43.71
N TYR A 1003 -23.95 31.94 43.92
CA TYR A 1003 -24.13 32.97 44.96
C TYR A 1003 -24.79 32.37 46.21
N ASP A 1004 -24.36 32.80 47.40
CA ASP A 1004 -25.08 32.44 48.61
C ASP A 1004 -26.46 33.10 48.65
N TRP A 1005 -27.44 32.40 49.23
CA TRP A 1005 -28.83 32.84 49.33
C TRP A 1005 -28.98 34.22 50.01
N TRP A 1006 -28.14 34.53 50.99
CA TRP A 1006 -28.18 35.80 51.73
C TRP A 1006 -27.73 37.00 50.86
N GLU A 1007 -26.87 36.80 49.86
CA GLU A 1007 -26.39 37.89 49.00
C GLU A 1007 -27.52 38.47 48.12
N GLY A 1008 -28.36 37.56 47.59
CA GLY A 1008 -29.56 37.91 46.85
C GLY A 1008 -30.60 38.60 47.73
N SER A 1009 -30.74 38.17 48.99
CA SER A 1009 -31.62 38.82 49.97
C SER A 1009 -31.17 40.24 50.30
N VAL A 1010 -29.87 40.48 50.53
CA VAL A 1010 -29.31 41.83 50.74
C VAL A 1010 -29.53 42.71 49.50
N HIS A 1011 -29.30 42.19 48.29
CA HIS A 1011 -29.60 42.93 47.06
C HIS A 1011 -31.09 43.28 46.95
N SER A 1012 -32.00 42.35 47.30
CA SER A 1012 -33.44 42.58 47.24
C SER A 1012 -33.89 43.66 48.22
N ILE A 1013 -33.39 43.63 49.47
CA ILE A 1013 -33.66 44.67 50.48
C ILE A 1013 -33.13 46.03 50.02
N LEU A 1014 -31.87 46.09 49.58
CA LEU A 1014 -31.28 47.32 49.05
C LEU A 1014 -32.01 47.84 47.82
N SER A 1015 -32.57 46.98 46.97
CA SER A 1015 -33.27 47.41 45.75
C SER A 1015 -34.57 48.19 46.05
N VAL A 1016 -35.19 47.93 47.20
CA VAL A 1016 -36.38 48.64 47.70
C VAL A 1016 -35.99 49.92 48.46
N VAL A 1017 -34.93 49.88 49.27
CA VAL A 1017 -34.54 51.00 50.16
C VAL A 1017 -33.63 52.03 49.48
N ALA A 1018 -32.69 51.60 48.63
CA ALA A 1018 -31.69 52.46 47.98
C ALA A 1018 -31.15 51.82 46.69
N TYR A 1019 -31.90 51.94 45.59
CA TYR A 1019 -31.57 51.31 44.30
C TYR A 1019 -30.12 51.55 43.78
N PRO A 1020 -29.52 52.75 43.88
CA PRO A 1020 -28.11 52.95 43.48
C PRO A 1020 -27.13 52.11 44.30
N CYS A 1021 -27.39 51.92 45.60
CA CYS A 1021 -26.60 51.05 46.47
C CYS A 1021 -26.82 49.57 46.11
N ALA A 1022 -28.04 49.17 45.74
CA ALA A 1022 -28.33 47.82 45.27
C ALA A 1022 -27.60 47.47 43.97
N TRP A 1023 -27.53 48.40 43.02
CA TRP A 1023 -26.79 48.27 41.77
C TRP A 1023 -25.28 48.13 42.02
N SER A 1024 -24.72 49.00 42.87
CA SER A 1024 -23.30 48.92 43.28
C SER A 1024 -22.98 47.62 44.03
N TRP A 1025 -23.85 47.16 44.93
CA TRP A 1025 -23.71 45.88 45.63
C TRP A 1025 -23.66 44.70 44.65
N LYS A 1026 -24.57 44.67 43.66
CA LYS A 1026 -24.61 43.63 42.63
C LYS A 1026 -23.34 43.60 41.77
N HIS A 1027 -22.83 44.75 41.36
CA HIS A 1027 -21.56 44.81 40.62
C HIS A 1027 -20.34 44.46 41.47
N TRP A 1028 -20.33 44.84 42.75
CA TRP A 1028 -19.26 44.48 43.67
C TRP A 1028 -19.21 42.96 43.90
N ARG A 1029 -20.33 42.30 44.21
CA ARG A 1029 -20.38 40.84 44.36
C ARG A 1029 -19.99 40.09 43.07
N ARG A 1030 -20.45 40.58 41.90
CA ARG A 1030 -20.01 40.05 40.59
C ARG A 1030 -18.49 40.13 40.38
N ARG A 1031 -17.85 41.25 40.74
CA ARG A 1031 -16.39 41.40 40.66
C ARG A 1031 -15.65 40.47 41.61
N VAL A 1032 -16.16 40.29 42.84
CA VAL A 1032 -15.60 39.33 43.80
C VAL A 1032 -15.66 37.90 43.24
N LYS A 1033 -16.81 37.46 42.71
CA LYS A 1033 -16.96 36.12 42.12
C LYS A 1033 -16.06 35.91 40.88
N ILE A 1034 -15.88 36.92 40.03
CA ILE A 1034 -14.88 36.87 38.93
C ILE A 1034 -13.46 36.68 39.48
N SER A 1035 -13.08 37.39 40.54
CA SER A 1035 -11.77 37.23 41.18
C SER A 1035 -11.57 35.82 41.72
N CYS A 1036 -12.56 35.25 42.41
CA CYS A 1036 -12.48 33.88 42.94
C CYS A 1036 -12.37 32.84 41.82
N LEU A 1037 -13.10 32.98 40.71
CA LEU A 1037 -12.99 32.09 39.55
C LEU A 1037 -11.61 32.19 38.87
N GLN A 1038 -11.05 33.40 38.78
CA GLN A 1038 -9.69 33.60 38.25
C GLN A 1038 -8.61 33.01 39.16
N GLU A 1039 -8.83 33.02 40.48
CA GLU A 1039 -7.94 32.42 41.46
C GLU A 1039 -8.01 30.88 41.40
N TYR A 1040 -9.22 30.29 41.43
CA TYR A 1040 -9.46 28.85 41.28
C TYR A 1040 -8.76 28.26 40.04
N VAL A 1041 -9.01 28.84 38.86
CA VAL A 1041 -8.41 28.37 37.58
C VAL A 1041 -6.88 28.54 37.55
N LYS A 1042 -6.32 29.44 38.35
CA LYS A 1042 -4.88 29.73 38.40
C LYS A 1042 -4.12 28.90 39.43
N SER A 1043 -4.75 28.49 40.54
CA SER A 1043 -4.07 27.86 41.68
C SER A 1043 -4.65 26.54 42.18
N GLU A 1044 -5.94 26.26 41.99
CA GLU A 1044 -6.58 25.05 42.53
C GLU A 1044 -6.85 23.98 41.48
N TYR A 1045 -7.02 24.35 40.21
CA TYR A 1045 -7.28 23.38 39.14
C TYR A 1045 -6.04 22.54 38.78
N ASP A 1046 -6.13 21.21 38.97
CA ASP A 1046 -5.01 20.27 38.85
C ASP A 1046 -4.85 19.61 37.46
N HIS A 1047 -5.73 19.94 36.50
CA HIS A 1047 -5.80 19.34 35.16
C HIS A 1047 -5.92 17.80 35.12
N SER A 1048 -6.35 17.16 36.23
CA SER A 1048 -6.42 15.70 36.36
C SER A 1048 -7.31 15.02 35.31
N CYS A 1049 -8.31 15.73 34.79
CA CYS A 1049 -9.25 15.20 33.80
C CYS A 1049 -8.62 14.84 32.45
N LEU A 1050 -7.43 15.34 32.10
CA LEU A 1050 -6.76 15.04 30.82
C LEU A 1050 -6.21 13.60 30.77
N ARG A 1051 -6.50 12.87 29.68
CA ARG A 1051 -6.19 11.42 29.54
C ARG A 1051 -4.71 11.09 29.35
N SER A 1052 -3.95 11.92 28.64
CA SER A 1052 -2.55 11.61 28.26
C SER A 1052 -1.52 12.44 29.03
N CYS A 1053 -0.38 11.83 29.38
CA CYS A 1053 0.77 12.53 29.96
C CYS A 1053 1.29 13.65 29.02
N ARG A 1054 1.19 13.47 27.70
CA ARG A 1054 1.57 14.49 26.71
C ARG A 1054 0.60 15.68 26.70
N SER A 1055 -0.69 15.45 26.92
CA SER A 1055 -1.67 16.53 27.11
C SER A 1055 -1.51 17.25 28.46
N ARG A 1056 -1.15 16.54 29.54
CA ARG A 1056 -0.87 17.15 30.86
C ARG A 1056 0.41 18.01 30.84
N ALA A 1057 1.43 17.60 30.07
CA ALA A 1057 2.63 18.41 29.84
C ALA A 1057 2.33 19.71 29.03
N LEU A 1058 1.30 19.69 28.19
CA LEU A 1058 0.77 20.87 27.48
C LEU A 1058 -0.19 21.67 28.39
N TYR A 1059 0.31 22.10 29.56
CA TYR A 1059 -0.40 22.78 30.65
C TYR A 1059 -1.31 23.97 30.25
N LYS A 1060 -1.14 24.54 29.05
CA LYS A 1060 -1.96 25.63 28.49
C LYS A 1060 -3.14 25.17 27.62
N GLY A 1061 -3.39 23.87 27.45
CA GLY A 1061 -4.28 23.32 26.42
C GLY A 1061 -5.76 23.68 26.54
N MET A 1062 -6.28 23.80 27.76
CA MET A 1062 -7.66 24.22 28.07
C MET A 1062 -7.63 25.49 28.90
N LYS A 1063 -8.38 26.50 28.47
CA LYS A 1063 -8.71 27.71 29.24
C LYS A 1063 -10.22 27.87 29.30
N VAL A 1064 -10.71 28.18 30.49
CA VAL A 1064 -12.09 28.64 30.77
C VAL A 1064 -12.08 30.16 30.81
#